data_AF-A0A4P5UY17-F1
#
_entry.id   AF-A0A4P5UY17-F1
#
_cell.length_a   1.000
_cell.length_b   1.000
_cell.length_c   1.000
_cell.angle_alpha   90.00
_cell.angle_beta   90.00
_cell.angle_gamma   90.00
#
_symmetry.space_group_name_H-M   'P 1'
#
loop_
_entity.id
_entity.type
_entity.pdbx_description
1 polymer ?
#
loop_
_entity_poly.entity_id
_entity_poly.type
_entity_poly.pdbx_seq_one_letter_code
_entity_poly.pdbx_strand_id
1 'polypeptide(L)'
;MAGSAAPTRAAQFCSGFLEAGWLVALVVVPLYYNPFSAGMFDYDKTAVLRALALLMLAAWLALQAARASRLPRWQQLRTTPLLAPVVVLIMATLLSTALSLDPRLSFFGSLSRNNGTYTLLALLVVALAVGTELRQPAQQQRLIGALLAASCVVSVHGIAQHFGFEPALWEYDLSLRIISTLGNPIFAGAFLGMAMPLTLACAVPLWQARNARGFLYATLLALQSVALWWTGSRGPLLAALCGVGFMLLIQFRQAGRRAWALALLATLAAGAIFITVLNIPNGPLQPLRTVAPLQRLANMLNSEDTSTSGRSRIWRGALRLATARTPIRFATGGADALQAIRPLVGYGPETFGPAFELVYDNAIGRDVFPDRAHNLLLDALVTSGGLGLAATLFMWAAILVLGLRTAGLLPDRSATLMLLLLTTSGGIAMGAAAYIIFDVSYVAPACGIGLVAGAAVYCAAAPKTSNHTSPSEDRLLASAVLGTLAAHFIEVQVGIPTITTQLLFWTLVALLCSLSPLAPSAPLAASTPARKKDAKKSAPLNIITQWLVPGLITLLICTTLIADFAISRQRVAEQGALIITLMLLAALGSAALLARTWADYWRALLIASSTLVIFTIYNAALGALAQPAATTAVDALRIDSTYQSFFTAYNLIVWAVAAAISLALSHSQKASALHSTTFAGATTALGFLFAAGLGWQTDVGSAQAEMTSKHAQTLEANNRLEPALGLFTQLTQLHAAEPDYWYRVGQLQRRIAQQNATPAERNPHRIAAEAALRTAIQARPFGADAAVTLARLYHDWATDEPSKAAQATAAFESATWVTPANVYLWNDWARFEYATRGDFSAAQAKLAQSLALDPAFDSTHLALGDMHLAHATIDTTAAGKHLADATAAYRNALALQKKPQDLAKTHIKLGRVAEAKAALTTDAFEEAQDEFAVAASLQSGSDLAATNVLQGNLYVQRSTLQPAQSAQHATTAIAFFERGLAEQAASGQAAREFTPWMVQRTLAQLYFGLGNKPAALAAAQAAQAGAPQSEQAYFAGMINELAPAK
;
A
#
# COMPACT_ATOMS: atom_id res chain seq x y z
N MET A 1 21.16 15.21 52.79
CA MET A 1 20.41 13.95 52.97
C MET A 1 19.02 14.16 52.40
N ALA A 2 18.73 13.66 51.20
CA ALA A 2 17.38 13.66 50.63
C ALA A 2 16.91 12.20 50.62
N GLY A 3 16.08 11.82 51.58
CA GLY A 3 15.48 10.49 51.62
C GLY A 3 14.56 10.30 50.42
N SER A 4 14.72 9.21 49.67
CA SER A 4 13.79 8.83 48.61
C SER A 4 12.40 8.65 49.22
N ALA A 5 11.46 9.53 48.88
CA ALA A 5 10.06 9.36 49.24
C ALA A 5 9.49 8.08 48.58
N ALA A 6 8.46 7.49 49.21
CA ALA A 6 7.77 6.35 48.63
C ALA A 6 7.21 6.68 47.23
N PRO A 7 7.21 5.74 46.27
CA PRO A 7 6.62 5.93 44.95
C PRO A 7 5.20 6.49 45.05
N THR A 8 4.88 7.55 44.32
CA THR A 8 3.47 7.97 44.19
C THR A 8 2.73 6.94 43.32
N ARG A 9 1.45 6.65 43.64
CA ARG A 9 0.60 5.75 42.82
C ARG A 9 0.55 6.19 41.36
N ALA A 10 0.58 7.50 41.11
CA ALA A 10 0.63 8.08 39.77
C ALA A 10 1.92 7.71 39.01
N ALA A 11 3.08 7.78 39.66
CA ALA A 11 4.35 7.39 39.04
C ALA A 11 4.42 5.88 38.74
N GLN A 12 3.88 5.04 39.63
CA GLN A 12 3.75 3.60 39.41
C GLN A 12 2.83 3.28 38.22
N PHE A 13 1.68 3.96 38.13
CA PHE A 13 0.78 3.85 36.99
C PHE A 13 1.43 4.33 35.69
N CYS A 14 2.14 5.46 35.68
CA CYS A 14 2.79 5.96 34.47
C CYS A 14 3.87 4.98 33.97
N SER A 15 4.73 4.48 34.87
CA SER A 15 5.74 3.46 34.52
C SER A 15 5.08 2.16 34.02
N GLY A 16 4.01 1.70 34.69
CA GLY A 16 3.20 0.56 34.24
C GLY A 16 2.51 0.79 32.89
N PHE A 17 2.09 2.03 32.59
CA PHE A 17 1.41 2.39 31.34
C PHE A 17 2.38 2.45 30.18
N LEU A 18 3.62 2.90 30.39
CA LEU A 18 4.67 2.82 29.38
C LEU A 18 4.93 1.37 28.99
N GLU A 19 5.00 0.47 29.98
CA GLU A 19 5.12 -0.96 29.71
C GLU A 19 3.91 -1.54 29.00
N ALA A 20 2.71 -1.22 29.46
CA ALA A 20 1.48 -1.63 28.79
C ALA A 20 1.45 -1.14 27.34
N GLY A 21 1.87 0.10 27.09
CA GLY A 21 1.87 0.73 25.77
C GLY A 21 2.71 -0.01 24.74
N TRP A 22 3.97 -0.39 25.06
CA TRP A 22 4.76 -1.17 24.09
C TRP A 22 4.24 -2.60 23.90
N LEU A 23 3.66 -3.22 24.94
CA LEU A 23 3.07 -4.56 24.83
C LEU A 23 1.83 -4.54 23.93
N VAL A 24 0.97 -3.54 24.11
CA VAL A 24 -0.22 -3.30 23.29
C VAL A 24 0.18 -2.97 21.86
N ALA A 25 1.16 -2.09 21.64
CA ALA A 25 1.63 -1.72 20.30
C ALA A 25 2.17 -2.94 19.52
N LEU A 26 2.99 -3.79 20.17
CA LEU A 26 3.56 -5.01 19.57
C LEU A 26 2.52 -6.07 19.22
N VAL A 27 1.29 -5.94 19.71
CA VAL A 27 0.18 -6.85 19.45
C VAL A 27 -0.78 -6.25 18.44
N VAL A 28 -1.24 -5.02 18.66
CA VAL A 28 -2.26 -4.37 17.84
C VAL A 28 -1.72 -4.07 16.45
N VAL A 29 -0.54 -3.47 16.33
CA VAL A 29 0.00 -3.04 15.01
C VAL A 29 0.24 -4.20 14.02
N PRO A 30 0.77 -5.37 14.41
CA PRO A 30 0.88 -6.50 13.47
C PRO A 30 -0.45 -7.21 13.18
N LEU A 31 -1.47 -7.10 14.03
CA LEU A 31 -2.70 -7.89 13.90
C LEU A 31 -3.87 -7.11 13.30
N TYR A 32 -4.07 -5.86 13.72
CA TYR A 32 -5.26 -5.09 13.42
C TYR A 32 -5.36 -4.68 11.95
N TYR A 33 -6.53 -4.81 11.34
CA TYR A 33 -6.84 -4.16 10.07
C TYR A 33 -8.34 -3.80 10.02
N ASN A 34 -8.70 -2.75 9.27
CA ASN A 34 -10.05 -2.22 9.25
C ASN A 34 -10.67 -2.31 7.84
N PRO A 35 -11.58 -3.26 7.59
CA PRO A 35 -12.19 -3.44 6.27
C PRO A 35 -13.09 -2.28 5.83
N PHE A 36 -13.47 -1.39 6.75
CA PHE A 36 -14.30 -0.22 6.45
C PHE A 36 -13.48 0.99 5.95
N SER A 37 -12.15 0.90 5.91
CA SER A 37 -11.24 1.97 5.50
C SER A 37 -10.59 1.67 4.15
N ALA A 38 -10.22 2.72 3.39
CA ALA A 38 -9.55 2.54 2.10
C ALA A 38 -8.08 2.16 2.32
N GLY A 39 -7.43 2.75 3.33
CA GLY A 39 -6.14 2.35 3.86
C GLY A 39 -6.22 1.20 4.87
N MET A 40 -7.04 0.17 4.60
CA MET A 40 -7.47 -0.87 5.57
C MET A 40 -6.36 -1.52 6.41
N PHE A 41 -5.10 -1.52 5.95
CA PHE A 41 -3.96 -2.06 6.68
C PHE A 41 -3.13 -0.96 7.35
N ASP A 42 -2.19 -0.34 6.62
CA ASP A 42 -1.16 0.51 7.23
C ASP A 42 -1.71 1.81 7.83
N TYR A 43 -2.75 2.42 7.24
CA TYR A 43 -3.27 3.72 7.68
C TYR A 43 -3.85 3.64 9.10
N ASP A 44 -4.75 2.69 9.33
CA ASP A 44 -5.45 2.56 10.62
C ASP A 44 -4.55 2.00 11.71
N LYS A 45 -3.64 1.08 11.38
CA LYS A 45 -2.55 0.64 12.27
C LYS A 45 -1.74 1.83 12.78
N THR A 46 -1.43 2.76 11.88
CA THR A 46 -0.65 3.95 12.22
C THR A 46 -1.44 4.92 13.08
N ALA A 47 -2.72 5.14 12.80
CA ALA A 47 -3.59 5.97 13.62
C ALA A 47 -3.69 5.45 15.07
N VAL A 48 -3.95 4.14 15.23
CA VAL A 48 -4.02 3.50 16.57
C VAL A 48 -2.68 3.63 17.31
N LEU A 49 -1.57 3.41 16.62
CA LEU A 49 -0.23 3.55 17.20
C LEU A 49 0.08 4.98 17.65
N ARG A 50 -0.21 5.99 16.82
CA ARG A 50 0.04 7.40 17.13
C ARG A 50 -0.80 7.88 18.32
N ALA A 51 -2.08 7.53 18.35
CA ALA A 51 -2.94 7.85 19.48
C ALA A 51 -2.43 7.20 20.78
N LEU A 52 -2.01 5.94 20.73
CA LEU A 52 -1.39 5.27 21.88
C LEU A 52 -0.05 5.93 22.27
N ALA A 53 0.77 6.32 21.31
CA ALA A 53 2.04 6.98 21.53
C ALA A 53 1.88 8.36 22.22
N LEU A 54 0.83 9.12 21.92
CA LEU A 54 0.52 10.36 22.64
C LEU A 54 0.20 10.10 24.12
N LEU A 55 -0.58 9.06 24.43
CA LEU A 55 -0.85 8.65 25.81
C LEU A 55 0.45 8.19 26.52
N MET A 56 1.30 7.46 25.81
CA MET A 56 2.63 7.07 26.31
C MET A 56 3.51 8.30 26.55
N LEU A 57 3.49 9.29 25.67
CA LEU A 57 4.24 10.54 25.84
C LEU A 57 3.75 11.30 27.09
N ALA A 58 2.44 11.40 27.31
CA ALA A 58 1.88 11.98 28.52
C ALA A 58 2.32 11.23 29.79
N ALA A 59 2.28 9.89 29.76
CA ALA A 59 2.75 9.05 30.86
C ALA A 59 4.25 9.28 31.14
N TRP A 60 5.06 9.35 30.08
CA TRP A 60 6.50 9.60 30.19
C TRP A 60 6.79 10.98 30.78
N LEU A 61 6.15 12.04 30.27
CA LEU A 61 6.31 13.41 30.79
C LEU A 61 5.90 13.51 32.26
N ALA A 62 4.77 12.90 32.64
CA ALA A 62 4.31 12.86 34.03
C ALA A 62 5.32 12.13 34.93
N LEU A 63 5.88 11.02 34.46
CA LEU A 63 6.89 10.26 35.19
C LEU A 63 8.21 11.04 35.35
N GLN A 64 8.65 11.73 34.30
CA GLN A 64 9.87 12.55 34.33
C GLN A 64 9.71 13.77 35.24
N ALA A 65 8.53 14.39 35.26
CA ALA A 65 8.18 15.44 36.21
C ALA A 65 8.19 14.94 37.65
N ALA A 66 7.62 13.75 37.93
CA ALA A 66 7.66 13.13 39.25
C ALA A 66 9.09 12.78 39.73
N ARG A 67 10.00 12.51 38.78
CA ARG A 67 11.43 12.27 39.02
C ARG A 67 12.26 13.57 39.11
N ALA A 68 11.67 14.75 38.86
CA ALA A 68 12.38 16.03 38.73
C ALA A 68 13.60 15.94 37.79
N SER A 69 13.45 15.18 36.71
CA SER A 69 14.53 14.90 35.78
C SER A 69 14.88 16.16 35.00
N ARG A 70 16.14 16.62 35.09
CA ARG A 70 16.62 17.71 34.22
C ARG A 70 16.83 17.19 32.80
N LEU A 71 16.71 18.07 31.81
CA LEU A 71 17.09 17.77 30.44
C LEU A 71 18.54 17.24 30.39
N PRO A 72 18.80 16.22 29.54
CA PRO A 72 20.13 15.63 29.43
C PRO A 72 21.15 16.69 28.99
N ARG A 73 22.32 16.73 29.66
CA ARG A 73 23.41 17.64 29.28
C ARG A 73 24.03 17.22 27.94
N TRP A 74 24.67 18.16 27.23
CA TRP A 74 25.39 17.87 25.98
C TRP A 74 26.40 16.70 26.09
N GLN A 75 27.06 16.55 27.24
CA GLN A 75 27.94 15.41 27.51
C GLN A 75 27.17 14.08 27.53
N GLN A 76 25.97 14.03 28.14
CA GLN A 76 25.12 12.83 28.13
C GLN A 76 24.66 12.47 26.72
N LEU A 77 24.31 13.47 25.89
CA LEU A 77 23.96 13.26 24.47
C LEU A 77 25.07 12.53 23.68
N ARG A 78 26.34 12.79 24.01
CA ARG A 78 27.50 12.14 23.37
C ARG A 78 27.85 10.78 23.97
N THR A 79 27.56 10.55 25.25
CA THR A 79 27.95 9.31 25.94
C THR A 79 26.86 8.24 25.95
N THR A 80 25.59 8.62 25.80
CA THR A 80 24.48 7.67 25.73
C THR A 80 24.48 6.96 24.36
N PRO A 81 24.56 5.62 24.32
CA PRO A 81 24.53 4.88 23.05
C PRO A 81 23.30 5.22 22.22
N LEU A 82 23.47 5.34 20.89
CA LEU A 82 22.43 5.62 19.89
C LEU A 82 21.65 6.93 20.00
N LEU A 83 21.87 7.76 21.04
CA LEU A 83 21.13 9.01 21.18
C LEU A 83 21.53 10.05 20.11
N ALA A 84 22.83 10.22 19.85
CA ALA A 84 23.32 11.11 18.80
C ALA A 84 22.78 10.78 17.39
N PRO A 85 22.86 9.53 16.88
CA PRO A 85 22.31 9.21 15.56
C PRO A 85 20.78 9.39 15.50
N VAL A 86 20.04 9.09 16.57
CA VAL A 86 18.58 9.36 16.64
C VAL A 86 18.30 10.86 16.51
N VAL A 87 19.02 11.71 17.25
CA VAL A 87 18.83 13.17 17.16
C VAL A 87 19.18 13.68 15.76
N VAL A 88 20.28 13.21 15.16
CA VAL A 88 20.64 13.61 13.78
C VAL A 88 19.57 13.19 12.77
N LEU A 89 19.01 11.98 12.91
CA LEU A 89 17.90 11.53 12.08
C LEU A 89 16.67 12.42 12.25
N ILE A 90 16.25 12.69 13.49
CA ILE A 90 15.11 13.58 13.78
C ILE A 90 15.33 14.97 13.15
N MET A 91 16.50 15.55 13.32
CA MET A 91 16.81 16.88 12.78
C MET A 91 16.82 16.88 11.25
N ALA A 92 17.37 15.84 10.61
CA ALA A 92 17.33 15.70 9.16
C ALA A 92 15.89 15.57 8.64
N THR A 93 15.06 14.74 9.28
CA THR A 93 13.64 14.58 8.91
C THR A 93 12.85 15.87 9.14
N LEU A 94 13.01 16.54 10.29
CA LEU A 94 12.32 17.81 10.57
C LEU A 94 12.72 18.91 9.59
N LEU A 95 14.02 19.03 9.28
CA LEU A 95 14.51 19.99 8.29
C LEU A 95 13.92 19.70 6.91
N SER A 96 13.92 18.44 6.50
CA SER A 96 13.35 18.01 5.23
C SER A 96 11.84 18.28 5.15
N THR A 97 11.10 18.04 6.23
CA THR A 97 9.66 18.33 6.33
C THR A 97 9.37 19.83 6.27
N ALA A 98 10.14 20.66 6.98
CA ALA A 98 9.97 22.10 6.94
C ALA A 98 10.25 22.70 5.56
N LEU A 99 11.19 22.11 4.81
CA LEU A 99 11.57 22.53 3.47
C LEU A 99 10.88 21.72 2.35
N SER A 100 9.90 20.88 2.70
CA SER A 100 9.22 19.96 1.78
C SER A 100 8.46 20.69 0.66
N LEU A 101 8.21 20.00 -0.45
CA LEU A 101 7.24 20.43 -1.46
C LEU A 101 5.82 20.57 -0.87
N ASP A 102 5.49 19.75 0.13
CA ASP A 102 4.24 19.77 0.88
C ASP A 102 4.53 19.43 2.34
N PRO A 103 4.78 20.46 3.18
CA PRO A 103 5.08 20.25 4.59
C PRO A 103 3.97 19.52 5.35
N ARG A 104 2.71 19.66 4.93
CA ARG A 104 1.58 19.00 5.59
C ARG A 104 1.57 17.51 5.26
N LEU A 105 1.70 17.16 3.98
CA LEU A 105 1.87 15.76 3.54
C LEU A 105 3.10 15.13 4.20
N SER A 106 4.23 15.84 4.28
CA SER A 106 5.43 15.32 4.93
C SER A 106 5.31 15.14 6.45
N PHE A 107 4.47 15.94 7.11
CA PHE A 107 4.27 15.82 8.54
C PHE A 107 3.27 14.70 8.88
N PHE A 108 2.08 14.71 8.28
CA PHE A 108 1.00 13.76 8.58
C PHE A 108 1.08 12.47 7.75
N GLY A 109 1.58 12.54 6.52
CA GLY A 109 1.62 11.43 5.59
C GLY A 109 0.42 11.32 4.67
N SER A 110 0.56 10.46 3.67
CA SER A 110 -0.43 10.20 2.62
C SER A 110 -1.63 9.40 3.12
N LEU A 111 -2.78 9.50 2.42
CA LEU A 111 -3.97 8.68 2.71
C LEU A 111 -3.74 7.16 2.52
N SER A 112 -2.68 6.76 1.79
CA SER A 112 -2.36 5.35 1.59
C SER A 112 -1.60 4.71 2.77
N ARG A 113 -0.76 5.48 3.48
CA ARG A 113 0.16 4.93 4.49
C ARG A 113 0.17 5.64 5.83
N ASN A 114 -0.26 6.90 5.89
CA ASN A 114 -0.17 7.75 7.08
C ASN A 114 1.26 7.80 7.67
N ASN A 115 2.32 7.76 6.86
CA ASN A 115 3.69 7.51 7.33
C ASN A 115 4.62 8.75 7.29
N GLY A 116 4.09 9.91 7.69
CA GLY A 116 4.85 11.16 7.78
C GLY A 116 5.78 11.25 9.00
N THR A 117 6.36 12.44 9.20
CA THR A 117 7.26 12.76 10.33
C THR A 117 6.60 12.49 11.68
N TYR A 118 5.31 12.74 11.79
CA TYR A 118 4.54 12.47 13.01
C TYR A 118 4.59 10.98 13.39
N THR A 119 4.54 10.05 12.42
CA THR A 119 4.72 8.61 12.66
C THR A 119 6.09 8.27 13.19
N LEU A 120 7.15 8.84 12.61
CA LEU A 120 8.51 8.62 13.10
C LEU A 120 8.62 9.06 14.56
N LEU A 121 8.05 10.21 14.93
CA LEU A 121 8.06 10.69 16.31
C LEU A 121 7.26 9.76 17.24
N ALA A 122 6.09 9.27 16.81
CA ALA A 122 5.31 8.30 17.59
C ALA A 122 6.08 6.99 17.82
N LEU A 123 6.75 6.45 16.79
CA LEU A 123 7.61 5.28 16.90
C LEU A 123 8.76 5.51 17.88
N LEU A 124 9.38 6.70 17.83
CA LEU A 124 10.44 7.09 18.74
C LEU A 124 9.95 7.27 20.19
N VAL A 125 8.68 7.65 20.42
CA VAL A 125 8.09 7.66 21.76
C VAL A 125 7.98 6.23 22.32
N VAL A 126 7.58 5.25 21.51
CA VAL A 126 7.58 3.84 21.94
C VAL A 126 9.01 3.37 22.25
N ALA A 127 9.97 3.69 21.39
CA ALA A 127 11.38 3.38 21.62
C ALA A 127 11.93 4.05 22.89
N LEU A 128 11.55 5.31 23.13
CA LEU A 128 11.91 6.07 24.33
C LEU A 128 11.34 5.41 25.58
N ALA A 129 10.07 4.98 25.55
CA ALA A 129 9.44 4.26 26.64
C ALA A 129 10.21 2.97 27.00
N VAL A 130 10.55 2.16 25.99
CA VAL A 130 11.35 0.95 26.18
C VAL A 130 12.75 1.30 26.71
N GLY A 131 13.44 2.26 26.09
CA GLY A 131 14.79 2.66 26.49
C GLY A 131 14.87 3.23 27.91
N THR A 132 13.80 3.87 28.40
CA THR A 132 13.76 4.51 29.73
C THR A 132 13.19 3.62 30.83
N GLU A 133 12.25 2.71 30.53
CA GLU A 133 11.55 1.92 31.54
C GLU A 133 11.79 0.41 31.49
N LEU A 134 12.40 -0.14 30.43
CA LEU A 134 12.78 -1.55 30.39
C LEU A 134 14.00 -1.77 31.31
N ARG A 135 13.73 -2.24 32.53
CA ARG A 135 14.75 -2.39 33.60
C ARG A 135 14.75 -3.77 34.26
N GLN A 136 13.68 -4.55 34.10
CA GLN A 136 13.57 -5.87 34.72
C GLN A 136 13.54 -6.99 33.67
N PRO A 137 14.18 -8.15 33.95
CA PRO A 137 14.12 -9.32 33.06
C PRO A 137 12.69 -9.80 32.77
N ALA A 138 11.76 -9.59 33.71
CA ALA A 138 10.35 -9.93 33.51
C ALA A 138 9.69 -9.08 32.41
N GLN A 139 10.08 -7.79 32.27
CA GLN A 139 9.57 -6.90 31.23
C GLN A 139 10.12 -7.32 29.86
N GLN A 140 11.43 -7.65 29.79
CA GLN A 140 12.08 -8.16 28.59
C GLN A 140 11.39 -9.44 28.09
N GLN A 141 11.08 -10.37 29.00
CA GLN A 141 10.34 -11.59 28.66
C GLN A 141 8.92 -11.30 28.15
N ARG A 142 8.21 -10.34 28.74
CA ARG A 142 6.88 -9.94 28.25
C ARG A 142 6.95 -9.25 26.88
N LEU A 143 7.94 -8.40 26.65
CA LEU A 143 8.16 -7.70 25.38
C LEU A 143 8.41 -8.70 24.24
N ILE A 144 9.35 -9.64 24.44
CA ILE A 144 9.62 -10.70 23.44
C ILE A 144 8.41 -11.62 23.31
N GLY A 145 7.79 -12.00 24.43
CA GLY A 145 6.60 -12.86 24.43
C GLY A 145 5.42 -12.26 23.65
N ALA A 146 5.16 -10.96 23.78
CA ALA A 146 4.11 -10.26 23.04
C ALA A 146 4.36 -10.26 21.53
N LEU A 147 5.60 -9.96 21.11
CA LEU A 147 6.02 -10.04 19.71
C LEU A 147 5.85 -11.45 19.15
N LEU A 148 6.32 -12.47 19.89
CA LEU A 148 6.21 -13.87 19.46
C LEU A 148 4.76 -14.35 19.44
N ALA A 149 3.91 -13.91 20.37
CA ALA A 149 2.48 -14.18 20.36
C ALA A 149 1.79 -13.59 19.12
N ALA A 150 2.11 -12.34 18.75
CA ALA A 150 1.62 -11.74 17.51
C ALA A 150 2.11 -12.54 16.27
N SER A 151 3.38 -12.94 16.24
CA SER A 151 3.92 -13.77 15.14
C SER A 151 3.25 -15.14 15.01
N CYS A 152 2.81 -15.72 16.14
CA CYS A 152 2.06 -16.96 16.16
C CYS A 152 0.71 -16.78 15.45
N VAL A 153 -0.03 -15.72 15.78
CA VAL A 153 -1.31 -15.40 15.14
C VAL A 153 -1.13 -15.12 13.65
N VAL A 154 -0.13 -14.31 13.27
CA VAL A 154 0.19 -14.04 11.86
C VAL A 154 0.51 -15.32 11.08
N SER A 155 1.25 -16.25 11.70
CA SER A 155 1.60 -17.53 11.08
C SER A 155 0.39 -18.44 10.93
N VAL A 156 -0.41 -18.62 11.99
CA VAL A 156 -1.60 -19.48 11.98
C VAL A 156 -2.65 -18.95 10.99
N HIS A 157 -2.93 -17.64 11.01
CA HIS A 157 -3.86 -17.03 10.07
C HIS A 157 -3.38 -17.17 8.63
N GLY A 158 -2.11 -16.86 8.35
CA GLY A 158 -1.55 -17.02 7.01
C GLY A 158 -1.58 -18.46 6.50
N ILE A 159 -1.30 -19.43 7.35
CA ILE A 159 -1.42 -20.86 7.02
C ILE A 159 -2.89 -21.22 6.72
N ALA A 160 -3.85 -20.72 7.49
CA ALA A 160 -5.27 -20.94 7.24
C ALA A 160 -5.71 -20.38 5.86
N GLN A 161 -5.23 -19.19 5.49
CA GLN A 161 -5.49 -18.58 4.18
C GLN A 161 -5.07 -19.49 3.02
N HIS A 162 -3.91 -20.14 3.12
CA HIS A 162 -3.41 -21.04 2.08
C HIS A 162 -4.38 -22.19 1.78
N PHE A 163 -5.11 -22.68 2.80
CA PHE A 163 -6.09 -23.75 2.67
C PHE A 163 -7.51 -23.26 2.36
N GLY A 164 -7.70 -21.98 2.03
CA GLY A 164 -9.01 -21.39 1.72
C GLY A 164 -9.84 -21.04 2.96
N PHE A 165 -9.27 -21.15 4.16
CA PHE A 165 -9.91 -20.71 5.40
C PHE A 165 -9.71 -19.22 5.59
N GLU A 166 -10.47 -18.42 4.83
CA GLU A 166 -10.39 -16.98 4.83
C GLU A 166 -11.72 -16.33 5.23
N PRO A 167 -11.81 -15.76 6.45
CA PRO A 167 -13.03 -15.09 6.90
C PRO A 167 -13.32 -13.77 6.17
N ALA A 168 -12.32 -13.08 5.60
CA ALA A 168 -12.53 -11.89 4.78
C ALA A 168 -12.85 -12.23 3.30
N LEU A 169 -13.28 -11.25 2.50
CA LEU A 169 -13.50 -11.43 1.06
C LEU A 169 -12.41 -10.67 0.31
N TRP A 170 -11.33 -11.37 -0.04
CA TRP A 170 -10.28 -10.83 -0.88
C TRP A 170 -10.48 -11.27 -2.32
N GLU A 171 -10.18 -10.39 -3.28
CA GLU A 171 -10.13 -10.73 -4.70
C GLU A 171 -8.84 -11.48 -5.09
N TYR A 172 -7.94 -11.71 -4.12
CA TYR A 172 -6.65 -12.38 -4.34
C TYR A 172 -6.77 -13.90 -4.28
N ASP A 173 -6.04 -14.60 -5.15
CA ASP A 173 -5.81 -16.04 -5.00
C ASP A 173 -4.79 -16.31 -3.88
N LEU A 174 -5.32 -16.48 -2.67
CA LEU A 174 -4.53 -16.72 -1.45
C LEU A 174 -3.98 -18.15 -1.35
N SER A 175 -4.40 -19.07 -2.22
CA SER A 175 -3.82 -20.42 -2.29
C SER A 175 -2.37 -20.39 -2.78
N LEU A 176 -2.01 -19.37 -3.58
CA LEU A 176 -0.67 -19.21 -4.15
C LEU A 176 0.27 -18.40 -3.25
N ARG A 177 -0.21 -17.30 -2.65
CA ARG A 177 0.58 -16.41 -1.80
C ARG A 177 -0.25 -15.83 -0.66
N ILE A 178 0.17 -16.11 0.56
CA ILE A 178 -0.54 -15.65 1.76
C ILE A 178 -0.20 -14.18 2.07
N ILE A 179 -1.15 -13.46 2.66
CA ILE A 179 -1.00 -12.04 3.05
C ILE A 179 -1.10 -11.83 4.57
N SER A 180 -1.75 -12.77 5.27
CA SER A 180 -2.11 -12.72 6.69
C SER A 180 -2.76 -11.38 7.07
N THR A 181 -2.62 -10.94 8.32
CA THR A 181 -3.10 -9.64 8.82
C THR A 181 -2.29 -8.44 8.30
N LEU A 182 -1.24 -8.67 7.49
CA LEU A 182 -0.39 -7.60 6.96
C LEU A 182 -0.76 -7.18 5.55
N GLY A 183 -1.75 -7.82 4.91
CA GLY A 183 -2.33 -7.37 3.64
C GLY A 183 -1.44 -7.53 2.41
N ASN A 184 -0.17 -7.90 2.59
CA ASN A 184 0.78 -8.11 1.51
C ASN A 184 1.76 -9.24 1.86
N PRO A 185 2.09 -10.15 0.92
CA PRO A 185 3.00 -11.26 1.22
C PRO A 185 4.43 -10.80 1.56
N ILE A 186 4.87 -9.64 1.05
CA ILE A 186 6.20 -9.09 1.37
C ILE A 186 6.22 -8.62 2.82
N PHE A 187 5.16 -7.91 3.26
CA PHE A 187 5.06 -7.39 4.62
C PHE A 187 4.94 -8.51 5.65
N ALA A 188 4.10 -9.51 5.36
CA ALA A 188 4.00 -10.75 6.15
C ALA A 188 5.36 -11.43 6.29
N GLY A 189 6.06 -11.62 5.16
CA GLY A 189 7.39 -12.23 5.16
C GLY A 189 8.41 -11.44 5.96
N ALA A 190 8.43 -10.11 5.83
CA ALA A 190 9.38 -9.23 6.51
C ALA A 190 9.21 -9.30 8.04
N PHE A 191 7.96 -9.24 8.52
CA PHE A 191 7.65 -9.38 9.95
C PHE A 191 8.04 -10.76 10.50
N LEU A 192 7.71 -11.85 9.80
CA LEU A 192 8.10 -13.20 10.21
C LEU A 192 9.63 -13.38 10.23
N GLY A 193 10.32 -12.85 9.21
CA GLY A 193 11.79 -12.87 9.14
C GLY A 193 12.45 -12.13 10.31
N MET A 194 11.83 -11.05 10.81
CA MET A 194 12.30 -10.36 12.02
C MET A 194 12.04 -11.16 13.30
N ALA A 195 10.96 -11.94 13.37
CA ALA A 195 10.61 -12.74 14.55
C ALA A 195 11.51 -13.98 14.72
N MET A 196 11.94 -14.62 13.62
CA MET A 196 12.66 -15.91 13.65
C MET A 196 13.96 -15.90 14.50
N PRO A 197 14.87 -14.91 14.40
CA PRO A 197 16.07 -14.89 15.26
C PRO A 197 15.74 -14.82 16.76
N LEU A 198 14.68 -14.09 17.13
CA LEU A 198 14.21 -14.00 18.52
C LEU A 198 13.58 -15.32 18.99
N THR A 199 12.76 -15.97 18.15
CA THR A 199 12.22 -17.31 18.43
C THR A 199 13.34 -18.31 18.69
N LEU A 200 14.39 -18.28 17.85
CA LEU A 200 15.54 -19.17 17.98
C LEU A 200 16.32 -18.91 19.28
N ALA A 201 16.50 -17.64 19.66
CA ALA A 201 17.16 -17.26 20.90
C ALA A 201 16.40 -17.74 22.15
N CYS A 202 15.06 -17.80 22.09
CA CYS A 202 14.24 -18.39 23.14
C CYS A 202 14.26 -19.93 23.12
N ALA A 203 14.24 -20.54 21.93
CA ALA A 203 14.15 -21.99 21.76
C ALA A 203 15.40 -22.74 22.23
N VAL A 204 16.59 -22.29 21.81
CA VAL A 204 17.85 -23.04 21.97
C VAL A 204 18.20 -23.32 23.44
N PRO A 205 18.21 -22.33 24.36
CA PRO A 205 18.56 -22.59 25.76
C PRO A 205 17.56 -23.52 26.44
N LEU A 206 16.27 -23.36 26.15
CA LEU A 206 15.20 -24.16 26.75
C LEU A 206 15.20 -25.60 26.24
N TRP A 207 15.51 -25.80 24.95
CA TRP A 207 15.70 -27.12 24.36
C TRP A 207 16.88 -27.85 25.00
N GLN A 208 18.03 -27.17 25.14
CA GLN A 208 19.21 -27.74 25.80
C GLN A 208 18.93 -28.09 27.27
N ALA A 209 18.13 -27.27 27.95
CA ALA A 209 17.69 -27.52 29.32
C ALA A 209 16.58 -28.59 29.44
N ARG A 210 16.18 -29.25 28.34
CA ARG A 210 15.06 -30.22 28.28
C ARG A 210 13.75 -29.70 28.86
N ASN A 211 13.51 -28.40 28.72
CA ASN A 211 12.27 -27.77 29.16
C ASN A 211 11.22 -27.93 28.06
N ALA A 212 10.00 -28.36 28.41
CA ALA A 212 8.89 -28.52 27.47
C ALA A 212 8.58 -27.24 26.67
N ARG A 213 8.87 -26.05 27.22
CA ARG A 213 8.75 -24.77 26.50
C ARG A 213 9.70 -24.64 25.32
N GLY A 214 10.82 -25.38 25.30
CA GLY A 214 11.70 -25.46 24.13
C GLY A 214 10.98 -26.04 22.92
N PHE A 215 10.12 -27.05 23.13
CA PHE A 215 9.27 -27.61 22.08
C PHE A 215 8.24 -26.59 21.57
N LEU A 216 7.62 -25.82 22.47
CA LEU A 216 6.68 -24.75 22.08
C LEU A 216 7.32 -23.72 21.13
N TYR A 217 8.53 -23.23 21.45
CA TYR A 217 9.23 -22.28 20.57
C TYR A 217 9.73 -22.94 19.27
N ALA A 218 10.10 -24.22 19.30
CA ALA A 218 10.44 -24.97 18.09
C ALA A 218 9.23 -25.13 17.16
N THR A 219 8.05 -25.43 17.71
CA THR A 219 6.79 -25.46 16.95
C THR A 219 6.45 -24.10 16.37
N LEU A 220 6.62 -23.01 17.14
CA LEU A 220 6.42 -21.65 16.62
C LEU A 220 7.39 -21.34 15.47
N LEU A 221 8.67 -21.72 15.60
CA LEU A 221 9.65 -21.53 14.52
C LEU A 221 9.26 -22.31 13.25
N ALA A 222 8.72 -23.51 13.40
CA ALA A 222 8.20 -24.30 12.28
C ALA A 222 7.00 -23.60 11.60
N LEU A 223 6.04 -23.11 12.39
CA LEU A 223 4.90 -22.34 11.88
C LEU A 223 5.36 -21.06 11.15
N GLN A 224 6.28 -20.30 11.74
CA GLN A 224 6.87 -19.11 11.11
C GLN A 224 7.57 -19.46 9.78
N SER A 225 8.28 -20.58 9.72
CA SER A 225 9.00 -21.02 8.52
C SER A 225 8.03 -21.43 7.40
N VAL A 226 6.98 -22.19 7.73
CA VAL A 226 5.95 -22.60 6.78
C VAL A 226 5.18 -21.40 6.25
N ALA A 227 4.75 -20.50 7.14
CA ALA A 227 4.10 -19.25 6.74
C ALA A 227 5.02 -18.40 5.85
N LEU A 228 6.28 -18.19 6.24
CA LEU A 228 7.26 -17.43 5.45
C LEU A 228 7.43 -18.05 4.05
N TRP A 229 7.51 -19.37 3.95
CA TRP A 229 7.58 -20.07 2.67
C TRP A 229 6.36 -19.78 1.78
N TRP A 230 5.16 -19.87 2.34
CA TRP A 230 3.91 -19.62 1.61
C TRP A 230 3.62 -18.14 1.31
N THR A 231 4.33 -17.18 1.93
CA THR A 231 4.28 -15.80 1.42
C THR A 231 4.78 -15.72 -0.02
N GLY A 232 5.66 -16.66 -0.40
CA GLY A 232 6.28 -16.69 -1.71
C GLY A 232 7.20 -15.49 -1.99
N SER A 233 7.55 -14.71 -0.95
CA SER A 233 8.32 -13.48 -1.08
C SER A 233 9.82 -13.75 -0.95
N ARG A 234 10.52 -13.60 -2.07
CA ARG A 234 11.96 -13.87 -2.24
C ARG A 234 12.86 -13.00 -1.33
N GLY A 235 12.61 -11.69 -1.31
CA GLY A 235 13.37 -10.73 -0.50
C GLY A 235 13.34 -11.06 1.00
N PRO A 236 12.14 -11.16 1.62
CA PRO A 236 12.00 -11.53 3.02
C PRO A 236 12.59 -12.89 3.38
N LEU A 237 12.47 -13.91 2.52
CA LEU A 237 13.08 -15.21 2.74
C LEU A 237 14.61 -15.13 2.85
N LEU A 238 15.25 -14.47 1.87
CA LEU A 238 16.71 -14.28 1.88
C LEU A 238 17.18 -13.42 3.05
N ALA A 239 16.42 -12.37 3.37
CA ALA A 239 16.68 -11.52 4.53
C ALA A 239 16.62 -12.31 5.86
N ALA A 240 15.62 -13.17 6.05
CA ALA A 240 15.50 -14.03 7.22
C ALA A 240 16.69 -15.01 7.34
N LEU A 241 17.08 -15.66 6.23
CA LEU A 241 18.24 -16.54 6.18
C LEU A 241 19.55 -15.79 6.53
N CYS A 242 19.74 -14.60 5.97
CA CYS A 242 20.90 -13.77 6.27
C CYS A 242 20.91 -13.28 7.73
N GLY A 243 19.76 -12.91 8.29
CA GLY A 243 19.67 -12.49 9.69
C GLY A 243 19.93 -13.60 10.70
N VAL A 244 19.36 -14.80 10.46
CA VAL A 244 19.68 -16.00 11.25
C VAL A 244 21.16 -16.36 11.08
N GLY A 245 21.68 -16.32 9.85
CA GLY A 245 23.10 -16.53 9.58
C GLY A 245 24.00 -15.54 10.34
N PHE A 246 23.64 -14.25 10.37
CA PHE A 246 24.36 -13.20 11.08
C PHE A 246 24.37 -13.43 12.60
N MET A 247 23.21 -13.80 13.18
CA MET A 247 23.10 -14.22 14.57
C MET A 247 24.01 -15.43 14.88
N LEU A 248 23.98 -16.47 14.05
CA LEU A 248 24.79 -17.68 14.23
C LEU A 248 26.30 -17.40 14.08
N LEU A 249 26.70 -16.52 13.17
CA LEU A 249 28.10 -16.08 13.04
C LEU A 249 28.59 -15.47 14.36
N ILE A 250 27.81 -14.57 14.96
CA ILE A 250 28.14 -13.95 16.25
C ILE A 250 28.24 -15.04 17.33
N GLN A 251 27.28 -15.95 17.41
CA GLN A 251 27.26 -17.00 18.43
C GLN A 251 28.40 -18.01 18.31
N PHE A 252 28.75 -18.44 17.09
CA PHE A 252 29.91 -19.31 16.88
C PHE A 252 31.20 -18.64 17.34
N ARG A 253 31.32 -17.33 17.15
CA ARG A 253 32.47 -16.57 17.64
C ARG A 253 32.47 -16.40 19.14
N GLN A 254 31.31 -16.12 19.76
CA GLN A 254 31.14 -16.11 21.22
C GLN A 254 31.51 -17.46 21.84
N ALA A 255 31.21 -18.57 21.16
CA ALA A 255 31.57 -19.92 21.57
C ALA A 255 33.03 -20.31 21.25
N GLY A 256 33.85 -19.39 20.71
CA GLY A 256 35.24 -19.67 20.35
C GLY A 256 35.44 -20.53 19.09
N ARG A 257 34.36 -20.87 18.38
CA ARG A 257 34.33 -21.77 17.21
C ARG A 257 34.60 -21.02 15.90
N ARG A 258 35.82 -20.49 15.74
CA ARG A 258 36.20 -19.70 14.54
C ARG A 258 36.01 -20.46 13.22
N ALA A 259 36.37 -21.74 13.17
CA ALA A 259 36.22 -22.56 11.97
C ALA A 259 34.75 -22.66 11.51
N TRP A 260 33.82 -22.82 12.45
CA TRP A 260 32.38 -22.87 12.16
C TRP A 260 31.85 -21.53 11.66
N ALA A 261 32.34 -20.42 12.22
CA ALA A 261 31.99 -19.09 11.73
C ALA A 261 32.51 -18.84 10.30
N LEU A 262 33.75 -19.22 10.01
CA LEU A 262 34.32 -19.10 8.65
C LEU A 262 33.62 -20.05 7.66
N ALA A 263 33.29 -21.27 8.07
CA ALA A 263 32.53 -22.20 7.25
C ALA A 263 31.12 -21.65 6.93
N LEU A 264 30.42 -21.11 7.93
CA LEU A 264 29.11 -20.48 7.70
C LEU A 264 29.22 -19.26 6.77
N LEU A 265 30.22 -18.40 6.95
CA LEU A 265 30.46 -17.26 6.06
C LEU A 265 30.75 -17.73 4.62
N ALA A 266 31.58 -18.76 4.46
CA ALA A 266 31.87 -19.36 3.15
C ALA A 266 30.61 -19.97 2.51
N THR A 267 29.75 -20.63 3.28
CA THR A 267 28.46 -21.16 2.80
C THR A 267 27.51 -20.04 2.35
N LEU A 268 27.40 -18.96 3.13
CA LEU A 268 26.57 -17.80 2.77
C LEU A 268 27.11 -17.13 1.49
N ALA A 269 28.43 -16.96 1.38
CA ALA A 269 29.08 -16.42 0.19
C ALA A 269 28.88 -17.32 -1.04
N ALA A 270 29.06 -18.64 -0.89
CA ALA A 270 28.82 -19.62 -1.94
C ALA A 270 27.35 -19.62 -2.40
N GLY A 271 26.40 -19.51 -1.46
CA GLY A 271 24.98 -19.36 -1.77
C GLY A 271 24.66 -18.08 -2.55
N ALA A 272 25.25 -16.94 -2.17
CA ALA A 272 25.09 -15.68 -2.89
C ALA A 272 25.69 -15.74 -4.31
N ILE A 273 26.88 -16.34 -4.46
CA ILE A 273 27.51 -16.58 -5.76
C ILE A 273 26.63 -17.52 -6.60
N PHE A 274 26.15 -18.62 -6.02
CA PHE A 274 25.26 -19.57 -6.70
C PHE A 274 23.99 -18.87 -7.21
N ILE A 275 23.31 -18.07 -6.38
CA ILE A 275 22.12 -17.31 -6.80
C ILE A 275 22.48 -16.34 -7.91
N THR A 276 23.59 -15.61 -7.80
CA THR A 276 24.03 -14.65 -8.84
C THR A 276 24.26 -15.37 -10.17
N VAL A 277 25.03 -16.47 -10.17
CA VAL A 277 25.33 -17.26 -11.36
C VAL A 277 24.07 -17.92 -11.94
N LEU A 278 23.16 -18.40 -11.09
CA LEU A 278 21.88 -18.98 -11.50
C LEU A 278 21.01 -17.99 -12.28
N ASN A 279 21.14 -16.70 -11.98
CA ASN A 279 20.36 -15.64 -12.62
C ASN A 279 20.99 -15.08 -13.91
N ILE A 280 22.23 -15.45 -14.25
CA ILE A 280 22.86 -15.03 -15.52
C ILE A 280 22.09 -15.68 -16.69
N PRO A 281 21.49 -14.89 -17.60
CA PRO A 281 20.83 -15.45 -18.79
C PRO A 281 21.83 -16.21 -19.67
N ASN A 282 21.45 -17.39 -20.17
CA ASN A 282 22.32 -18.26 -20.96
C ASN A 282 23.64 -18.65 -20.23
N GLY A 283 23.63 -18.60 -18.90
CA GLY A 283 24.78 -18.93 -18.06
C GLY A 283 24.99 -20.43 -17.86
N PRO A 284 26.05 -20.82 -17.11
CA PRO A 284 26.43 -22.22 -16.89
C PRO A 284 25.38 -23.03 -16.10
N LEU A 285 24.45 -22.37 -15.40
CA LEU A 285 23.40 -23.00 -14.61
C LEU A 285 22.02 -22.93 -15.29
N GLN A 286 21.94 -22.63 -16.59
CA GLN A 286 20.68 -22.56 -17.34
C GLN A 286 19.75 -23.77 -17.14
N PRO A 287 20.23 -25.04 -17.12
CA PRO A 287 19.35 -26.20 -16.91
C PRO A 287 18.65 -26.22 -15.55
N LEU A 288 19.23 -25.57 -14.52
CA LEU A 288 18.63 -25.51 -13.18
C LEU A 288 17.54 -24.44 -13.08
N ARG A 289 17.45 -23.53 -14.04
CA ARG A 289 16.46 -22.44 -14.03
C ARG A 289 15.02 -22.92 -14.27
N THR A 290 14.84 -24.09 -14.87
CA THR A 290 13.52 -24.67 -15.17
C THR A 290 13.02 -25.64 -14.09
N VAL A 291 13.86 -25.99 -13.13
CA VAL A 291 13.50 -26.89 -12.02
C VAL A 291 12.60 -26.14 -11.04
N ALA A 292 11.37 -26.62 -10.82
CA ALA A 292 10.31 -25.92 -10.09
C ALA A 292 10.74 -25.21 -8.77
N PRO A 293 11.47 -25.84 -7.83
CA PRO A 293 11.93 -25.15 -6.61
C PRO A 293 12.97 -24.05 -6.88
N LEU A 294 13.79 -24.19 -7.92
CA LEU A 294 14.87 -23.26 -8.26
C LEU A 294 14.42 -22.16 -9.25
N GLN A 295 13.35 -22.39 -10.01
CA GLN A 295 12.80 -21.44 -10.97
C GLN A 295 12.51 -20.08 -10.34
N ARG A 296 12.06 -20.07 -9.08
CA ARG A 296 11.81 -18.84 -8.33
C ARG A 296 13.10 -18.07 -8.00
N LEU A 297 14.17 -18.78 -7.66
CA LEU A 297 15.47 -18.18 -7.39
C LEU A 297 16.15 -17.73 -8.68
N ALA A 298 15.95 -18.46 -9.77
CA ALA A 298 16.55 -18.23 -11.09
C ALA A 298 16.02 -17.00 -11.85
N ASN A 299 14.84 -16.49 -11.46
CA ASN A 299 14.23 -15.31 -12.07
C ASN A 299 14.30 -14.06 -11.17
N MET A 300 15.14 -14.07 -10.12
CA MET A 300 15.29 -12.94 -9.18
C MET A 300 15.91 -11.70 -9.83
N LEU A 301 16.89 -11.85 -10.71
CA LEU A 301 17.60 -10.74 -11.36
C LEU A 301 17.25 -10.65 -12.85
N ASN A 302 16.21 -11.35 -13.30
CA ASN A 302 15.79 -11.29 -14.70
C ASN A 302 15.15 -9.92 -14.99
N SER A 303 15.72 -9.19 -15.94
CA SER A 303 15.20 -7.90 -16.42
C SER A 303 13.89 -8.01 -17.19
N GLU A 304 13.47 -9.22 -17.55
CA GLU A 304 12.17 -9.50 -18.18
C GLU A 304 11.06 -9.81 -17.17
N ASP A 305 11.40 -10.13 -15.91
CA ASP A 305 10.41 -10.32 -14.83
C ASP A 305 9.86 -8.93 -14.44
N THR A 306 8.55 -8.72 -14.63
CA THR A 306 7.86 -7.44 -14.43
C THR A 306 8.14 -6.81 -13.07
N SER A 307 8.34 -7.61 -12.01
CA SER A 307 8.61 -7.07 -10.68
C SER A 307 10.06 -6.59 -10.48
N THR A 308 11.03 -7.22 -11.17
CA THR A 308 12.44 -6.87 -11.09
C THR A 308 12.76 -5.72 -12.04
N SER A 309 12.19 -5.77 -13.25
CA SER A 309 12.28 -4.70 -14.23
C SER A 309 11.64 -3.42 -13.72
N GLY A 310 10.44 -3.49 -13.12
CA GLY A 310 9.77 -2.36 -12.47
C GLY A 310 10.63 -1.70 -11.40
N ARG A 311 11.19 -2.46 -10.44
CA ARG A 311 12.07 -1.91 -9.40
C ARG A 311 13.32 -1.25 -9.96
N SER A 312 13.99 -1.87 -10.93
CA SER A 312 15.20 -1.29 -11.53
C SER A 312 14.94 0.07 -12.20
N ARG A 313 13.76 0.25 -12.81
CA ARG A 313 13.33 1.52 -13.40
C ARG A 313 12.97 2.54 -12.32
N ILE A 314 12.30 2.12 -11.25
CA ILE A 314 12.03 2.97 -10.07
C ILE A 314 13.34 3.50 -9.48
N TRP A 315 14.34 2.64 -9.29
CA TRP A 315 15.65 3.03 -8.77
C TRP A 315 16.38 4.00 -9.69
N ARG A 316 16.27 3.80 -11.01
CA ARG A 316 16.82 4.73 -12.01
C ARG A 316 16.15 6.09 -11.93
N GLY A 317 14.83 6.13 -11.86
CA GLY A 317 14.05 7.35 -11.70
C GLY A 317 14.40 8.07 -10.39
N ALA A 318 14.53 7.33 -9.28
CA ALA A 318 14.93 7.89 -7.99
C ALA A 318 16.31 8.54 -8.03
N LEU A 319 17.29 7.91 -8.70
CA LEU A 319 18.62 8.49 -8.92
C LEU A 319 18.58 9.74 -9.80
N ARG A 320 17.78 9.74 -10.88
CA ARG A 320 17.56 10.93 -11.73
C ARG A 320 16.94 12.06 -10.92
N LEU A 321 15.94 11.77 -10.09
CA LEU A 321 15.25 12.75 -9.25
C LEU A 321 16.18 13.34 -8.17
N ALA A 322 16.98 12.49 -7.51
CA ALA A 322 17.97 12.92 -6.51
C ALA A 322 19.08 13.80 -7.11
N THR A 323 19.40 13.60 -8.39
CA THR A 323 20.42 14.37 -9.12
C THR A 323 19.83 15.49 -9.99
N ALA A 324 18.51 15.63 -10.03
CA ALA A 324 17.83 16.63 -10.85
C ALA A 324 18.22 18.05 -10.43
N ARG A 325 18.30 18.95 -11.43
CA ARG A 325 18.59 20.37 -11.26
C ARG A 325 17.52 21.27 -11.87
N THR A 326 16.60 20.70 -12.64
CA THR A 326 15.45 21.39 -13.22
C THR A 326 14.39 21.61 -12.15
N PRO A 327 13.95 22.86 -11.89
CA PRO A 327 12.91 23.12 -10.90
C PRO A 327 11.59 22.43 -11.25
N ILE A 328 10.95 21.83 -10.24
CA ILE A 328 9.61 21.25 -10.37
C ILE A 328 8.61 22.37 -10.62
N ARG A 329 7.86 22.33 -11.72
CA ARG A 329 6.82 23.31 -12.01
C ARG A 329 5.51 22.96 -11.29
N PHE A 330 4.72 23.97 -10.97
CA PHE A 330 3.43 23.81 -10.31
C PHE A 330 2.27 24.09 -11.27
N ALA A 331 1.16 23.36 -11.11
CA ALA A 331 -0.09 23.55 -11.85
C ALA A 331 -0.75 24.93 -11.59
N THR A 332 -0.42 25.59 -10.47
CA THR A 332 -0.83 26.99 -10.23
C THR A 332 0.02 28.00 -11.01
N GLY A 333 1.11 27.56 -11.65
CA GLY A 333 2.18 28.41 -12.15
C GLY A 333 3.33 28.54 -11.14
N GLY A 334 4.52 28.91 -11.64
CA GLY A 334 5.75 28.95 -10.85
C GLY A 334 6.47 27.60 -10.76
N ALA A 335 7.49 27.53 -9.90
CA ALA A 335 8.32 26.34 -9.70
C ALA A 335 8.94 26.28 -8.30
N ASP A 336 9.45 25.11 -7.92
CA ASP A 336 10.15 24.87 -6.66
C ASP A 336 11.42 25.73 -6.53
N ALA A 337 11.35 26.73 -5.66
CA ALA A 337 12.45 27.66 -5.40
C ALA A 337 13.66 26.99 -4.72
N LEU A 338 13.48 25.82 -4.11
CA LEU A 338 14.54 25.14 -3.35
C LEU A 338 15.29 24.07 -4.17
N GLN A 339 15.07 23.99 -5.49
CA GLN A 339 15.67 22.97 -6.36
C GLN A 339 17.19 22.82 -6.17
N ALA A 340 17.91 23.93 -5.98
CA ALA A 340 19.37 23.94 -5.82
C ALA A 340 19.85 23.17 -4.58
N ILE A 341 19.05 23.14 -3.50
CA ILE A 341 19.40 22.48 -2.24
C ILE A 341 18.72 21.12 -2.06
N ARG A 342 17.79 20.71 -2.95
CA ARG A 342 17.15 19.38 -2.93
C ARG A 342 18.12 18.20 -2.81
N PRO A 343 19.31 18.19 -3.42
CA PRO A 343 20.27 17.11 -3.22
C PRO A 343 20.74 16.95 -1.76
N LEU A 344 20.69 18.03 -0.98
CA LEU A 344 21.12 18.04 0.42
C LEU A 344 19.97 17.72 1.38
N VAL A 345 18.79 18.32 1.17
CA VAL A 345 17.64 18.25 2.10
C VAL A 345 16.47 17.38 1.63
N GLY A 346 16.46 16.98 0.34
CA GLY A 346 15.42 16.17 -0.29
C GLY A 346 14.13 16.95 -0.60
N TYR A 347 13.13 16.23 -1.12
CA TYR A 347 11.81 16.76 -1.47
C TYR A 347 10.78 16.71 -0.31
N GLY A 348 11.14 16.11 0.82
CA GLY A 348 10.27 15.88 1.98
C GLY A 348 9.90 14.41 2.17
N PRO A 349 9.67 13.95 3.42
CA PRO A 349 9.02 12.67 3.68
C PRO A 349 7.67 12.57 2.95
N GLU A 350 7.26 11.36 2.53
CA GLU A 350 5.96 11.11 1.86
C GLU A 350 5.76 11.78 0.49
N THR A 351 6.69 12.60 0.00
CA THR A 351 6.55 13.28 -1.32
C THR A 351 7.15 12.49 -2.49
N PHE A 352 7.63 11.25 -2.27
CA PHE A 352 8.25 10.44 -3.32
C PHE A 352 7.33 10.26 -4.52
N GLY A 353 6.09 9.78 -4.33
CA GLY A 353 5.15 9.53 -5.43
C GLY A 353 4.91 10.77 -6.30
N PRO A 354 4.44 11.89 -5.72
CA PRO A 354 4.20 13.12 -6.49
C PRO A 354 5.47 13.67 -7.16
N ALA A 355 6.64 13.58 -6.52
CA ALA A 355 7.89 14.03 -7.12
C ALA A 355 8.37 13.08 -8.25
N PHE A 356 8.05 11.79 -8.15
CA PHE A 356 8.47 10.76 -9.10
C PHE A 356 7.72 10.84 -10.44
N GLU A 357 6.51 11.41 -10.47
CA GLU A 357 5.74 11.63 -11.71
C GLU A 357 6.51 12.43 -12.78
N LEU A 358 7.42 13.30 -12.36
CA LEU A 358 8.26 14.13 -13.24
C LEU A 358 9.33 13.32 -14.00
N VAL A 359 9.75 12.21 -13.42
CA VAL A 359 10.80 11.32 -13.97
C VAL A 359 10.23 9.96 -14.34
N TYR A 360 8.90 9.86 -14.43
CA TYR A 360 8.19 8.62 -14.64
C TYR A 360 8.57 7.96 -15.97
N ASP A 361 8.75 6.64 -15.94
CA ASP A 361 9.00 5.81 -17.11
C ASP A 361 7.76 4.94 -17.36
N ASN A 362 7.07 5.17 -18.48
CA ASN A 362 5.85 4.43 -18.84
C ASN A 362 6.07 2.91 -18.94
N ALA A 363 7.31 2.45 -19.12
CA ALA A 363 7.66 1.04 -19.11
C ALA A 363 7.61 0.39 -17.70
N ILE A 364 7.44 1.17 -16.62
CA ILE A 364 7.08 0.64 -15.29
C ILE A 364 5.65 0.08 -15.29
N GLY A 365 4.78 0.69 -16.10
CA GLY A 365 3.35 0.40 -16.20
C GLY A 365 2.58 1.70 -16.36
N ARG A 366 1.57 1.77 -17.23
CA ARG A 366 0.92 3.05 -17.56
C ARG A 366 0.04 3.62 -16.44
N ASP A 367 -0.34 2.76 -15.48
CA ASP A 367 -1.23 3.09 -14.36
C ASP A 367 -0.61 2.72 -13.00
N VAL A 368 0.72 2.56 -12.92
CA VAL A 368 1.42 2.09 -11.71
C VAL A 368 2.28 3.21 -11.14
N PHE A 369 1.74 4.01 -10.23
CA PHE A 369 2.49 5.12 -9.62
C PHE A 369 3.14 4.68 -8.31
N PRO A 370 4.47 4.54 -8.24
CA PRO A 370 5.16 4.10 -7.03
C PRO A 370 5.18 5.22 -6.00
N ASP A 371 4.76 4.91 -4.78
CA ASP A 371 4.78 5.84 -3.64
C ASP A 371 6.11 5.80 -2.85
N ARG A 372 7.02 4.89 -3.23
CA ARG A 372 8.30 4.63 -2.59
C ARG A 372 9.36 4.18 -3.59
N ALA A 373 10.62 4.42 -3.24
CA ALA A 373 11.77 3.94 -4.01
C ALA A 373 11.95 2.41 -3.96
N HIS A 374 11.27 1.69 -3.05
CA HIS A 374 11.50 0.26 -2.78
C HIS A 374 12.98 -0.06 -2.44
N ASN A 375 13.66 0.91 -1.85
CA ASN A 375 15.02 0.82 -1.33
C ASN A 375 15.23 1.93 -0.29
N LEU A 376 15.59 1.56 0.94
CA LEU A 376 15.77 2.51 2.05
C LEU A 376 16.76 3.65 1.74
N LEU A 377 17.88 3.35 1.08
CA LEU A 377 18.93 4.35 0.83
C LEU A 377 18.50 5.37 -0.22
N LEU A 378 17.85 4.91 -1.30
CA LEU A 378 17.31 5.79 -2.34
C LEU A 378 16.12 6.60 -1.81
N ASP A 379 15.25 5.98 -1.01
CA ASP A 379 14.12 6.67 -0.40
C ASP A 379 14.60 7.79 0.55
N ALA A 380 15.60 7.50 1.40
CA ALA A 380 16.22 8.50 2.26
C ALA A 380 16.92 9.61 1.46
N LEU A 381 17.58 9.26 0.35
CA LEU A 381 18.26 10.23 -0.52
C LEU A 381 17.28 11.15 -1.25
N VAL A 382 16.16 10.64 -1.76
CA VAL A 382 15.15 11.45 -2.46
C VAL A 382 14.34 12.29 -1.48
N THR A 383 13.86 11.68 -0.39
CA THR A 383 12.97 12.36 0.55
C THR A 383 13.72 13.32 1.46
N SER A 384 14.89 12.93 1.97
CA SER A 384 15.64 13.68 3.00
C SER A 384 17.04 14.13 2.55
N GLY A 385 17.39 13.91 1.28
CA GLY A 385 18.66 14.35 0.70
C GLY A 385 19.88 13.63 1.25
N GLY A 386 21.07 14.17 0.94
CA GLY A 386 22.33 13.67 1.47
C GLY A 386 22.41 13.68 3.00
N LEU A 387 21.73 14.62 3.67
CA LEU A 387 21.67 14.66 5.13
C LEU A 387 20.91 13.46 5.70
N GLY A 388 19.75 13.13 5.12
CA GLY A 388 18.97 11.96 5.51
C GLY A 388 19.67 10.63 5.23
N LEU A 389 20.33 10.52 4.07
CA LEU A 389 21.15 9.35 3.76
C LEU A 389 22.30 9.18 4.77
N ALA A 390 23.03 10.25 5.08
CA ALA A 390 24.10 10.22 6.07
C ALA A 390 23.58 9.86 7.47
N ALA A 391 22.43 10.40 7.87
CA ALA A 391 21.79 10.05 9.14
C ALA A 391 21.40 8.57 9.22
N THR A 392 20.85 8.02 8.14
CA THR A 392 20.50 6.59 8.02
C THR A 392 21.74 5.69 8.13
N LEU A 393 22.83 6.02 7.42
CA LEU A 393 24.08 5.27 7.48
C LEU A 393 24.75 5.39 8.86
N PHE A 394 24.70 6.57 9.48
CA PHE A 394 25.22 6.78 10.83
C PHE A 394 24.44 5.97 11.87
N MET A 395 23.11 5.92 11.74
CA MET A 395 22.26 5.06 12.57
C MET A 395 22.66 3.58 12.45
N TRP A 396 22.78 3.08 11.22
CA TRP A 396 23.17 1.69 10.97
C TRP A 396 24.54 1.35 11.57
N ALA A 397 25.54 2.20 11.33
CA ALA A 397 26.88 2.03 11.90
C ALA A 397 26.85 2.01 13.44
N ALA A 398 26.06 2.89 14.06
CA ALA A 398 25.96 2.95 15.51
C ALA A 398 25.24 1.72 16.10
N ILE A 399 24.23 1.17 15.42
CA ILE A 399 23.57 -0.09 15.80
C ILE A 399 24.56 -1.24 15.78
N LEU A 400 25.35 -1.38 14.71
CA LEU A 400 26.37 -2.42 14.59
C LEU A 400 27.42 -2.31 15.70
N VAL A 401 27.96 -1.11 15.93
CA VAL A 401 28.96 -0.88 16.98
C VAL A 401 28.40 -1.18 18.36
N LEU A 402 27.19 -0.71 18.67
CA LEU A 402 26.56 -0.98 19.97
C LEU A 402 26.33 -2.48 20.16
N GLY A 403 25.68 -3.12 19.19
CA GLY A 403 25.28 -4.52 19.33
C GLY A 403 26.47 -5.47 19.35
N LEU A 404 27.49 -5.25 18.51
CA LEU A 404 28.68 -6.10 18.52
C LEU A 404 29.53 -5.88 19.77
N ARG A 405 29.51 -4.68 20.36
CA ARG A 405 30.12 -4.43 21.67
C ARG A 405 29.35 -5.16 22.77
N THR A 406 28.02 -5.07 22.79
CA THR A 406 27.16 -5.79 23.75
C THR A 406 27.29 -7.31 23.58
N ALA A 407 27.43 -7.80 22.35
CA ALA A 407 27.70 -9.22 22.05
C ALA A 407 29.13 -9.66 22.43
N GLY A 408 30.01 -8.73 22.80
CA GLY A 408 31.38 -8.99 23.24
C GLY A 408 32.41 -9.11 22.12
N LEU A 409 32.09 -8.75 20.88
CA LEU A 409 32.95 -8.91 19.70
C LEU A 409 33.81 -7.67 19.39
N LEU A 410 33.69 -6.57 20.16
CA LEU A 410 34.47 -5.34 19.97
C LEU A 410 35.28 -4.99 21.24
N PRO A 411 36.47 -5.59 21.42
CA PRO A 411 37.28 -5.39 22.63
C PRO A 411 37.90 -3.99 22.72
N ASP A 412 38.25 -3.38 21.59
CA ASP A 412 39.03 -2.14 21.56
C ASP A 412 38.64 -1.22 20.38
N ARG A 413 39.34 -0.08 20.28
CA ARG A 413 39.13 0.90 19.20
C ARG A 413 39.57 0.35 17.84
N SER A 414 40.61 -0.48 17.78
CA SER A 414 41.09 -1.05 16.52
C SER A 414 40.04 -2.00 15.91
N ALA A 415 39.41 -2.84 16.73
CA ALA A 415 38.29 -3.69 16.32
C ALA A 415 37.09 -2.87 15.81
N THR A 416 36.79 -1.74 16.48
CA THR A 416 35.72 -0.83 16.03
C THR A 416 36.05 -0.20 14.68
N LEU A 417 37.29 0.25 14.47
CA LEU A 417 37.73 0.79 13.19
C LEU A 417 37.71 -0.27 12.09
N MET A 418 38.15 -1.50 12.37
CA MET A 418 38.13 -2.61 11.43
C MET A 418 36.70 -2.97 11.00
N LEU A 419 35.75 -3.00 11.93
CA LEU A 419 34.32 -3.17 11.61
C LEU A 419 33.84 -2.09 10.65
N LEU A 420 34.08 -0.81 10.97
CA LEU A 420 33.63 0.31 10.14
C LEU A 420 34.28 0.31 8.76
N LEU A 421 35.58 0.00 8.68
CA LEU A 421 36.30 -0.15 7.42
C LEU A 421 35.71 -1.28 6.57
N LEU A 422 35.56 -2.49 7.13
CA LEU A 422 35.04 -3.65 6.41
C LEU A 422 33.58 -3.45 5.96
N THR A 423 32.73 -2.87 6.81
CA THR A 423 31.35 -2.51 6.43
C THR A 423 31.35 -1.50 5.29
N THR A 424 32.10 -0.41 5.41
CA THR A 424 32.13 0.64 4.38
C THR A 424 32.73 0.13 3.06
N SER A 425 33.85 -0.59 3.12
CA SER A 425 34.48 -1.17 1.94
C SER A 425 33.60 -2.25 1.31
N GLY A 426 32.88 -3.04 2.11
CA GLY A 426 31.91 -4.03 1.63
C GLY A 426 30.77 -3.39 0.84
N GLY A 427 30.21 -2.29 1.36
CA GLY A 427 29.18 -1.51 0.65
C GLY A 427 29.69 -0.92 -0.66
N ILE A 428 30.86 -0.28 -0.64
CA ILE A 428 31.48 0.30 -1.85
C ILE A 428 31.80 -0.79 -2.89
N ALA A 429 32.43 -1.89 -2.46
CA ALA A 429 32.84 -2.97 -3.35
C ALA A 429 31.64 -3.66 -4.02
N MET A 430 30.58 -3.98 -3.26
CA MET A 430 29.37 -4.58 -3.83
C MET A 430 28.59 -3.60 -4.71
N GLY A 431 28.53 -2.31 -4.35
CA GLY A 431 27.94 -1.28 -5.19
C GLY A 431 28.69 -1.12 -6.53
N ALA A 432 30.02 -1.09 -6.50
CA ALA A 432 30.87 -1.03 -7.69
C ALA A 432 30.74 -2.30 -8.56
N ALA A 433 30.72 -3.48 -7.93
CA ALA A 433 30.49 -4.74 -8.64
C ALA A 433 29.12 -4.76 -9.32
N ALA A 434 28.07 -4.28 -8.65
CA ALA A 434 26.73 -4.18 -9.24
C ALA A 434 26.66 -3.20 -10.40
N TYR A 435 27.39 -2.07 -10.33
CA TYR A 435 27.51 -1.13 -11.44
C TYR A 435 28.17 -1.78 -12.68
N ILE A 436 29.22 -2.59 -12.47
CA ILE A 436 29.97 -3.25 -13.55
C ILE A 436 29.19 -4.42 -14.15
N ILE A 437 28.53 -5.24 -13.31
CA ILE A 437 27.84 -6.48 -13.73
C ILE A 437 26.43 -6.18 -14.27
N PHE A 438 25.73 -5.21 -13.67
CA PHE A 438 24.37 -4.84 -14.03
C PHE A 438 24.35 -3.41 -14.57
N ASP A 439 23.82 -2.46 -13.82
CA ASP A 439 23.81 -1.04 -14.15
C ASP A 439 23.67 -0.17 -12.90
N VAL A 440 23.63 1.15 -13.08
CA VAL A 440 23.53 2.13 -12.00
C VAL A 440 22.34 1.90 -11.06
N SER A 441 21.24 1.33 -11.56
CA SER A 441 20.05 1.04 -10.75
C SER A 441 20.31 0.09 -9.58
N TYR A 442 21.27 -0.83 -9.71
CA TYR A 442 21.55 -1.86 -8.70
C TYR A 442 22.58 -1.42 -7.64
N VAL A 443 23.20 -0.25 -7.81
CA VAL A 443 24.27 0.25 -6.93
C VAL A 443 23.79 0.42 -5.50
N ALA A 444 22.62 1.06 -5.28
CA ALA A 444 22.12 1.33 -3.94
C ALA A 444 21.69 0.06 -3.18
N PRO A 445 20.88 -0.86 -3.76
CA PRO A 445 20.58 -2.14 -3.11
C PRO A 445 21.83 -2.97 -2.80
N ALA A 446 22.76 -3.09 -3.76
CA ALA A 446 24.00 -3.85 -3.56
C ALA A 446 24.91 -3.21 -2.50
N CYS A 447 24.98 -1.88 -2.45
CA CYS A 447 25.69 -1.16 -1.41
C CYS A 447 25.11 -1.49 -0.02
N GLY A 448 23.78 -1.41 0.14
CA GLY A 448 23.11 -1.77 1.39
C GLY A 448 23.40 -3.21 1.84
N ILE A 449 23.31 -4.18 0.92
CA ILE A 449 23.66 -5.59 1.20
C ILE A 449 25.15 -5.72 1.56
N GLY A 450 26.03 -5.00 0.86
CA GLY A 450 27.47 -4.99 1.10
C GLY A 450 27.88 -4.44 2.46
N LEU A 451 27.12 -3.48 3.02
CA LEU A 451 27.34 -2.99 4.38
C LEU A 451 27.18 -4.13 5.42
N VAL A 452 26.17 -5.00 5.23
CA VAL A 452 25.93 -6.15 6.10
C VAL A 452 26.94 -7.26 5.85
N ALA A 453 27.29 -7.53 4.59
CA ALA A 453 28.31 -8.51 4.24
C ALA A 453 29.68 -8.16 4.85
N GLY A 454 30.10 -6.90 4.79
CA GLY A 454 31.32 -6.42 5.44
C GLY A 454 31.30 -6.60 6.96
N ALA A 455 30.15 -6.35 7.61
CA ALA A 455 29.98 -6.64 9.02
C ALA A 455 30.05 -8.16 9.32
N ALA A 456 29.52 -9.01 8.44
CA ALA A 456 29.58 -10.46 8.60
C ALA A 456 31.02 -11.00 8.49
N VAL A 457 31.81 -10.44 7.57
CA VAL A 457 33.26 -10.71 7.46
C VAL A 457 33.98 -10.33 8.75
N TYR A 458 33.71 -9.13 9.28
CA TYR A 458 34.23 -8.71 10.58
C TYR A 458 33.88 -9.72 11.67
N CYS A 459 32.60 -10.10 11.79
CA CYS A 459 32.15 -11.05 12.81
C CYS A 459 32.95 -12.36 12.73
N ALA A 460 33.04 -12.98 11.55
CA ALA A 460 33.78 -14.24 11.39
C ALA A 460 35.29 -14.12 11.70
N ALA A 461 35.89 -12.96 11.42
CA ALA A 461 37.30 -12.68 11.66
C ALA A 461 37.60 -12.05 13.04
N ALA A 462 36.57 -11.71 13.83
CA ALA A 462 36.71 -10.93 15.06
C ALA A 462 37.74 -11.57 16.01
N PRO A 463 38.54 -10.79 16.75
CA PRO A 463 39.57 -11.33 17.64
C PRO A 463 38.99 -12.21 18.76
N LYS A 464 39.82 -13.09 19.33
CA LYS A 464 39.42 -13.95 20.46
C LYS A 464 39.19 -13.06 21.68
N THR A 465 38.01 -13.16 22.26
CA THR A 465 37.57 -12.26 23.32
C THR A 465 38.13 -12.70 24.68
N SER A 466 38.84 -11.83 25.40
CA SER A 466 39.26 -12.06 26.79
C SER A 466 38.58 -11.05 27.72
N ASN A 467 37.88 -11.55 28.75
CA ASN A 467 37.09 -10.84 29.78
C ASN A 467 35.84 -10.09 29.27
N HIS A 468 34.67 -10.67 29.53
CA HIS A 468 33.36 -10.07 29.26
C HIS A 468 32.74 -9.54 30.55
N THR A 469 32.21 -8.32 30.52
CA THR A 469 31.46 -7.73 31.65
C THR A 469 29.97 -8.05 31.59
N SER A 470 29.43 -8.42 30.42
CA SER A 470 28.00 -8.68 30.21
C SER A 470 27.62 -10.16 30.43
N PRO A 471 26.44 -10.45 31.03
CA PRO A 471 25.91 -11.81 31.19
C PRO A 471 25.82 -12.61 29.88
N SER A 472 25.87 -13.94 29.95
CA SER A 472 25.73 -14.81 28.77
C SER A 472 24.38 -14.69 28.08
N GLU A 473 23.30 -14.52 28.85
CA GLU A 473 21.93 -14.37 28.32
C GLU A 473 21.77 -13.07 27.52
N ASP A 474 22.34 -11.96 28.00
CA ASP A 474 22.30 -10.67 27.31
C ASP A 474 23.12 -10.70 26.01
N ARG A 475 24.25 -11.39 26.01
CA ARG A 475 25.07 -11.61 24.80
C ARG A 475 24.36 -12.44 23.74
N LEU A 476 23.60 -13.45 24.17
CA LEU A 476 22.77 -14.27 23.28
C LEU A 476 21.65 -13.41 22.67
N LEU A 477 20.92 -12.68 23.50
CA LEU A 477 19.83 -11.84 23.01
C LEU A 477 20.33 -10.70 22.10
N ALA A 478 21.45 -10.07 22.44
CA ALA A 478 22.07 -9.05 21.58
C ALA A 478 22.42 -9.60 20.18
N SER A 479 22.90 -10.85 20.09
CA SER A 479 23.15 -11.50 18.80
C SER A 479 21.87 -11.71 17.99
N ALA A 480 20.76 -12.06 18.67
CA ALA A 480 19.47 -12.28 18.03
C ALA A 480 18.84 -10.97 17.55
N VAL A 481 18.89 -9.93 18.38
CA VAL A 481 18.45 -8.56 18.01
C VAL A 481 19.24 -8.05 16.81
N LEU A 482 20.57 -8.21 16.80
CA LEU A 482 21.39 -7.84 15.64
C LEU A 482 21.06 -8.65 14.39
N GLY A 483 20.83 -9.96 14.53
CA GLY A 483 20.36 -10.79 13.42
C GLY A 483 19.02 -10.31 12.84
N THR A 484 18.06 -9.97 13.70
CA THR A 484 16.77 -9.38 13.31
C THR A 484 16.93 -8.03 12.62
N LEU A 485 17.74 -7.12 13.17
CA LEU A 485 17.98 -5.80 12.57
C LEU A 485 18.72 -5.91 11.23
N ALA A 486 19.63 -6.87 11.08
CA ALA A 486 20.30 -7.17 9.82
C ALA A 486 19.33 -7.77 8.78
N ALA A 487 18.43 -8.68 9.18
CA ALA A 487 17.37 -9.16 8.31
C ALA A 487 16.52 -8.01 7.79
N HIS A 488 16.03 -7.15 8.68
CA HIS A 488 15.23 -5.99 8.30
C HIS A 488 16.00 -5.05 7.35
N PHE A 489 17.26 -4.72 7.67
CA PHE A 489 18.08 -3.84 6.85
C PHE A 489 18.33 -4.39 5.44
N ILE A 490 18.51 -5.71 5.29
CA ILE A 490 18.62 -6.38 3.98
C ILE A 490 17.29 -6.34 3.23
N GLU A 491 16.17 -6.64 3.92
CA GLU A 491 14.84 -6.68 3.31
C GLU A 491 14.47 -5.32 2.70
N VAL A 492 14.68 -4.22 3.43
CA VAL A 492 14.34 -2.86 2.96
C VAL A 492 15.28 -2.33 1.88
N GLN A 493 16.29 -3.10 1.42
CA GLN A 493 17.04 -2.76 0.21
C GLN A 493 16.25 -3.06 -1.08
N VAL A 494 15.27 -3.95 -1.01
CA VAL A 494 14.42 -4.36 -2.14
C VAL A 494 12.92 -4.33 -1.82
N GLY A 495 12.57 -4.13 -0.55
CA GLY A 495 11.23 -3.97 -0.01
C GLY A 495 10.95 -2.55 0.50
N ILE A 496 9.90 -2.41 1.31
CA ILE A 496 9.47 -1.15 1.90
C ILE A 496 9.23 -1.36 3.40
N PRO A 497 9.76 -0.48 4.27
CA PRO A 497 9.46 -0.53 5.69
C PRO A 497 8.00 -0.13 5.94
N THR A 498 7.22 -1.05 6.52
CA THR A 498 5.85 -0.82 6.99
C THR A 498 5.82 -0.31 8.43
N ILE A 499 4.68 0.21 8.88
CA ILE A 499 4.53 0.64 10.27
C ILE A 499 4.84 -0.48 11.28
N THR A 500 4.46 -1.72 10.96
CA THR A 500 4.75 -2.89 11.78
C THR A 500 6.26 -3.14 11.88
N THR A 501 6.97 -3.21 10.75
CA THR A 501 8.42 -3.48 10.77
C THR A 501 9.23 -2.33 11.37
N GLN A 502 8.79 -1.08 11.18
CA GLN A 502 9.39 0.09 11.82
C GLN A 502 9.18 0.09 13.35
N LEU A 503 7.99 -0.29 13.84
CA LEU A 503 7.73 -0.46 15.27
C LEU A 503 8.69 -1.49 15.88
N LEU A 504 8.86 -2.64 15.22
CA LEU A 504 9.79 -3.66 15.67
C LEU A 504 11.23 -3.14 15.63
N PHE A 505 11.64 -2.49 14.54
CA PHE A 505 12.99 -1.92 14.40
C PHE A 505 13.31 -1.00 15.59
N TRP A 506 12.48 0.01 15.84
CA TRP A 506 12.72 0.99 16.90
C TRP A 506 12.63 0.40 18.31
N THR A 507 11.72 -0.55 18.54
CA THR A 507 11.60 -1.28 19.80
C THR A 507 12.84 -2.14 20.07
N LEU A 508 13.36 -2.84 19.05
CA LEU A 508 14.53 -3.70 19.17
C LEU A 508 15.84 -2.90 19.29
N VAL A 509 15.91 -1.73 18.65
CA VAL A 509 16.99 -0.76 18.87
C VAL A 509 17.01 -0.30 20.33
N ALA A 510 15.85 0.03 20.91
CA ALA A 510 15.75 0.40 22.32
C ALA A 510 16.08 -0.76 23.27
N LEU A 511 15.66 -1.98 22.94
CA LEU A 511 16.05 -3.19 23.66
C LEU A 511 17.58 -3.38 23.63
N LEU A 512 18.22 -3.20 22.47
CA LEU A 512 19.68 -3.31 22.34
C LEU A 512 20.42 -2.30 23.24
N CYS A 513 19.91 -1.06 23.35
CA CYS A 513 20.41 -0.07 24.30
C CYS A 513 20.31 -0.54 25.75
N SER A 514 19.20 -1.16 26.14
CA SER A 514 18.99 -1.66 27.51
C SER A 514 19.93 -2.81 27.89
N LEU A 515 20.39 -3.60 26.91
CA LEU A 515 21.35 -4.69 27.11
C LEU A 515 22.81 -4.21 27.22
N SER A 516 23.10 -2.96 26.87
CA SER A 516 24.47 -2.45 26.78
C SER A 516 25.10 -2.21 28.15
N PRO A 517 26.38 -2.58 28.35
CA PRO A 517 27.12 -2.24 29.57
C PRO A 517 27.37 -0.73 29.76
N LEU A 518 27.16 0.08 28.70
CA LEU A 518 27.22 1.54 28.72
C LEU A 518 25.87 2.19 29.06
N ALA A 519 24.83 1.39 29.35
CA ALA A 519 23.58 1.92 29.85
C ALA A 519 23.85 2.75 31.12
N PRO A 520 23.34 3.98 31.23
CA PRO A 520 23.55 4.80 32.42
C PRO A 520 23.02 4.00 33.62
N SER A 521 23.94 3.53 34.46
CA SER A 521 23.59 3.07 35.78
C SER A 521 22.87 4.23 36.45
N ALA A 522 21.64 3.98 36.91
CA ALA A 522 20.96 4.94 37.75
C ALA A 522 21.92 5.35 38.88
N PRO A 523 21.93 6.62 39.32
CA PRO A 523 22.62 6.98 40.54
C PRO A 523 21.94 6.23 41.68
N LEU A 524 22.44 5.03 41.97
CA LEU A 524 22.27 4.40 43.26
C LEU A 524 22.89 5.39 44.23
N ALA A 525 22.03 6.14 44.94
CA ALA A 525 22.42 6.83 46.15
C ALA A 525 23.32 5.88 46.93
N ALA A 526 24.55 6.32 47.20
CA ALA A 526 25.63 5.53 47.77
C ALA A 526 25.11 4.55 48.82
N SER A 527 24.91 3.28 48.43
CA SER A 527 24.68 2.22 49.39
C SER A 527 26.04 1.93 50.01
N THR A 528 26.22 2.41 51.23
CA THR A 528 27.24 1.96 52.18
C THR A 528 27.44 0.44 52.03
N PRO A 529 28.68 -0.08 52.06
CA PRO A 529 28.94 -1.48 51.75
C PRO A 529 28.12 -2.38 52.66
N ALA A 530 27.15 -3.07 52.06
CA ALA A 530 26.26 -3.97 52.77
C ALA A 530 27.09 -5.14 53.32
N ARG A 531 27.20 -5.17 54.64
CA ARG A 531 27.61 -6.33 55.44
C ARG A 531 26.89 -7.56 54.89
N LYS A 532 27.63 -8.63 54.54
CA LYS A 532 27.08 -9.93 54.14
C LYS A 532 25.97 -10.34 55.12
N LYS A 533 24.72 -10.18 54.69
CA LYS A 533 23.54 -10.72 55.37
C LYS A 533 22.91 -11.71 54.41
N ASP A 534 22.58 -12.86 54.97
CA ASP A 534 22.13 -14.07 54.30
C ASP A 534 21.08 -13.82 53.23
N ALA A 535 21.11 -14.67 52.20
CA ALA A 535 20.16 -14.73 51.09
C ALA A 535 18.72 -14.92 51.59
N LYS A 536 18.07 -13.83 52.01
CA LYS A 536 16.63 -13.80 52.20
C LYS A 536 15.96 -13.91 50.83
N LYS A 537 15.14 -14.95 50.69
CA LYS A 537 14.17 -15.20 49.61
C LYS A 537 13.71 -13.89 48.96
N SER A 538 13.84 -13.82 47.63
CA SER A 538 13.21 -12.79 46.80
C SER A 538 11.77 -12.57 47.25
N ALA A 539 11.38 -11.32 47.49
CA ALA A 539 10.00 -10.96 47.80
C ALA A 539 9.05 -11.65 46.80
N PRO A 540 7.91 -12.23 47.25
CA PRO A 540 7.02 -12.96 46.36
C PRO A 540 6.56 -12.05 45.23
N LEU A 541 6.78 -12.47 43.98
CA LEU A 541 6.13 -11.83 42.83
C LEU A 541 4.63 -11.82 43.10
N ASN A 542 3.98 -10.68 42.90
CA ASN A 542 2.54 -10.55 43.07
C ASN A 542 1.85 -11.56 42.13
N ILE A 543 1.16 -12.55 42.70
CA ILE A 543 0.54 -13.67 41.99
C ILE A 543 -0.39 -13.15 40.89
N ILE A 544 -1.05 -12.02 41.11
CA ILE A 544 -1.98 -11.37 40.18
C ILE A 544 -1.29 -11.01 38.86
N THR A 545 -0.11 -10.39 38.89
CA THR A 545 0.61 -9.99 37.67
C THR A 545 1.05 -11.15 36.77
N GLN A 546 1.22 -12.36 37.32
CA GLN A 546 1.78 -13.49 36.58
C GLN A 546 0.81 -14.08 35.55
N TRP A 547 -0.50 -13.95 35.77
CA TRP A 547 -1.53 -14.48 34.86
C TRP A 547 -2.44 -13.38 34.30
N LEU A 548 -2.68 -12.28 35.03
CA LEU A 548 -3.56 -11.20 34.58
C LEU A 548 -3.01 -10.48 33.34
N VAL A 549 -1.72 -10.13 33.33
CA VAL A 549 -1.11 -9.43 32.18
C VAL A 549 -1.11 -10.30 30.92
N PRO A 550 -0.64 -11.57 30.95
CA PRO A 550 -0.83 -12.49 29.83
C PRO A 550 -2.28 -12.63 29.38
N GLY A 551 -3.23 -12.76 30.31
CA GLY A 551 -4.65 -12.90 29.99
C GLY A 551 -5.24 -11.66 29.31
N LEU A 552 -4.86 -10.45 29.76
CA LEU A 552 -5.27 -9.19 29.12
C LEU A 552 -4.67 -9.02 27.72
N ILE A 553 -3.43 -9.45 27.51
CA ILE A 553 -2.82 -9.46 26.17
C ILE A 553 -3.54 -10.46 25.25
N THR A 554 -3.84 -11.66 25.74
CA THR A 554 -4.60 -12.67 24.98
C THR A 554 -6.02 -12.17 24.68
N LEU A 555 -6.71 -11.54 25.62
CA LEU A 555 -8.00 -10.87 25.40
C LEU A 555 -7.91 -9.81 24.29
N LEU A 556 -6.86 -9.00 24.27
CA LEU A 556 -6.64 -7.99 23.25
C LEU A 556 -6.40 -8.59 21.86
N ILE A 557 -5.61 -9.67 21.78
CA ILE A 557 -5.41 -10.44 20.54
C ILE A 557 -6.76 -10.92 20.01
N CYS A 558 -7.55 -11.61 20.84
CA CYS A 558 -8.85 -12.12 20.43
C CYS A 558 -9.82 -11.00 20.03
N THR A 559 -9.83 -9.89 20.76
CA THR A 559 -10.69 -8.74 20.46
C THR A 559 -10.32 -8.07 19.14
N THR A 560 -9.02 -7.99 18.83
CA THR A 560 -8.51 -7.47 17.55
C THR A 560 -9.00 -8.34 16.40
N LEU A 561 -8.88 -9.67 16.51
CA LEU A 561 -9.38 -10.58 15.48
C LEU A 561 -10.90 -10.50 15.28
N ILE A 562 -11.69 -10.22 16.34
CA ILE A 562 -13.13 -9.96 16.16
C ILE A 562 -13.35 -8.71 15.31
N ALA A 563 -12.69 -7.61 15.67
CA ALA A 563 -12.83 -6.33 14.97
C ALA A 563 -12.44 -6.46 13.49
N ASP A 564 -11.41 -7.27 13.21
CA ASP A 564 -10.91 -7.55 11.87
C ASP A 564 -11.89 -8.41 11.03
N PHE A 565 -12.40 -9.52 11.60
CA PHE A 565 -13.12 -10.54 10.84
C PHE A 565 -14.65 -10.40 10.85
N ALA A 566 -15.23 -9.70 11.83
CA ALA A 566 -16.66 -9.45 11.87
C ALA A 566 -17.00 -8.24 10.98
N ILE A 567 -16.99 -8.45 9.66
CA ILE A 567 -17.13 -7.37 8.66
C ILE A 567 -18.60 -7.09 8.35
N SER A 568 -19.42 -8.13 8.23
CA SER A 568 -20.85 -8.02 7.92
C SER A 568 -21.66 -9.14 8.55
N ARG A 569 -22.95 -8.90 8.76
CA ARG A 569 -23.89 -9.90 9.29
C ARG A 569 -23.90 -11.17 8.43
N GLN A 570 -23.93 -11.01 7.12
CA GLN A 570 -23.90 -12.13 6.18
C GLN A 570 -22.62 -12.96 6.37
N ARG A 571 -21.47 -12.30 6.50
CA ARG A 571 -20.21 -13.02 6.65
C ARG A 571 -20.08 -13.73 7.98
N VAL A 572 -20.58 -13.12 9.06
CA VAL A 572 -20.64 -13.81 10.37
C VAL A 572 -21.57 -15.03 10.30
N ALA A 573 -22.68 -14.96 9.57
CA ALA A 573 -23.56 -16.11 9.35
C ALA A 573 -22.88 -17.23 8.54
N GLU A 574 -22.11 -16.88 7.51
CA GLU A 574 -21.40 -17.84 6.65
C GLU A 574 -20.15 -18.44 7.29
N GLN A 575 -19.35 -17.64 8.00
CA GLN A 575 -17.99 -17.98 8.45
C GLN A 575 -17.80 -17.89 9.97
N GLY A 576 -18.86 -17.70 10.75
CA GLY A 576 -18.76 -17.52 12.20
C GLY A 576 -17.99 -18.64 12.92
N ALA A 577 -18.16 -19.89 12.50
CA ALA A 577 -17.43 -21.04 13.06
C ALA A 577 -15.91 -20.95 12.78
N LEU A 578 -15.52 -20.51 11.58
CA LEU A 578 -14.12 -20.30 11.23
C LEU A 578 -13.50 -19.16 12.04
N ILE A 579 -14.21 -18.04 12.17
CA ILE A 579 -13.78 -16.89 12.98
C ILE A 579 -13.52 -17.33 14.43
N ILE A 580 -14.48 -18.05 15.03
CA ILE A 580 -14.34 -18.59 16.39
C ILE A 580 -13.14 -19.54 16.49
N THR A 581 -12.93 -20.40 15.48
CA THR A 581 -11.80 -21.36 15.47
C THR A 581 -10.46 -20.63 15.44
N LEU A 582 -10.30 -19.63 14.57
CA LEU A 582 -9.08 -18.82 14.50
C LEU A 582 -8.83 -18.05 15.80
N MET A 583 -9.88 -17.51 16.41
CA MET A 583 -9.79 -16.85 17.72
C MET A 583 -9.36 -17.82 18.83
N LEU A 584 -9.90 -19.05 18.86
CA LEU A 584 -9.51 -20.06 19.84
C LEU A 584 -8.05 -20.47 19.67
N LEU A 585 -7.59 -20.70 18.43
CA LEU A 585 -6.18 -21.01 18.15
C LEU A 585 -5.24 -19.86 18.56
N ALA A 586 -5.63 -18.61 18.30
CA ALA A 586 -4.90 -17.43 18.74
C ALA A 586 -4.85 -17.33 20.28
N ALA A 587 -5.95 -17.64 20.97
CA ALA A 587 -6.02 -17.66 22.43
C ALA A 587 -5.08 -18.71 23.02
N LEU A 588 -5.16 -19.95 22.53
CA LEU A 588 -4.34 -21.07 22.97
C LEU A 588 -2.84 -20.80 22.72
N GLY A 589 -2.49 -20.36 21.51
CA GLY A 589 -1.10 -20.08 21.13
C GLY A 589 -0.49 -18.92 21.92
N SER A 590 -1.20 -17.80 22.06
CA SER A 590 -0.70 -16.64 22.79
C SER A 590 -0.60 -16.88 24.30
N ALA A 591 -1.60 -17.53 24.91
CA ALA A 591 -1.55 -17.88 26.32
C ALA A 591 -0.38 -18.83 26.62
N ALA A 592 -0.10 -19.80 25.74
CA ALA A 592 1.02 -20.73 25.91
C ALA A 592 2.39 -20.02 25.88
N LEU A 593 2.54 -19.02 25.00
CA LEU A 593 3.77 -18.24 24.87
C LEU A 593 3.98 -17.28 26.04
N LEU A 594 2.91 -16.65 26.52
CA LEU A 594 2.96 -15.60 27.54
C LEU A 594 2.94 -16.13 28.98
N ALA A 595 2.23 -17.24 29.24
CA ALA A 595 2.13 -17.83 30.57
C ALA A 595 3.46 -18.44 31.03
N ARG A 596 3.70 -18.46 32.35
CA ARG A 596 4.91 -19.06 32.95
C ARG A 596 4.69 -20.49 33.42
N THR A 597 3.51 -20.75 33.95
CA THR A 597 3.11 -22.04 34.50
C THR A 597 1.84 -22.55 33.84
N TRP A 598 1.56 -23.83 34.00
CA TRP A 598 0.31 -24.45 33.52
C TRP A 598 -0.94 -23.85 34.18
N ALA A 599 -0.86 -23.43 35.45
CA ALA A 599 -1.97 -22.77 36.12
C ALA A 599 -2.23 -21.37 35.54
N ASP A 600 -1.17 -20.61 35.24
CA ASP A 600 -1.30 -19.28 34.63
C ASP A 600 -1.88 -19.35 33.22
N TYR A 601 -1.57 -20.42 32.48
CA TYR A 601 -2.11 -20.68 31.15
C TYR A 601 -3.65 -20.76 31.17
N TRP A 602 -4.22 -21.58 32.06
CA TRP A 602 -5.68 -21.70 32.17
C TRP A 602 -6.35 -20.43 32.68
N ARG A 603 -5.70 -19.68 33.58
CA ARG A 603 -6.20 -18.38 34.05
C ARG A 603 -6.20 -17.33 32.95
N ALA A 604 -5.17 -17.31 32.10
CA ALA A 604 -5.11 -16.43 30.94
C ALA A 604 -6.24 -16.75 29.94
N LEU A 605 -6.51 -18.05 29.70
CA LEU A 605 -7.62 -18.49 28.87
C LEU A 605 -8.99 -18.14 29.45
N LEU A 606 -9.15 -18.18 30.78
CA LEU A 606 -10.38 -17.75 31.44
C LEU A 606 -10.63 -16.24 31.24
N ILE A 607 -9.59 -15.40 31.27
CA ILE A 607 -9.74 -13.98 30.92
C ILE A 607 -10.12 -13.86 29.44
N ALA A 608 -9.46 -14.62 28.57
CA ALA A 608 -9.72 -14.59 27.14
C ALA A 608 -11.13 -15.07 26.76
N SER A 609 -11.80 -15.91 27.58
CA SER A 609 -13.18 -16.34 27.30
C SER A 609 -14.19 -15.18 27.40
N SER A 610 -13.86 -14.09 28.12
CA SER A 610 -14.68 -12.86 28.12
C SER A 610 -14.81 -12.23 26.73
N THR A 611 -13.90 -12.54 25.79
CA THR A 611 -13.99 -12.10 24.40
C THR A 611 -15.26 -12.61 23.70
N LEU A 612 -15.87 -13.70 24.17
CA LEU A 612 -17.17 -14.18 23.66
C LEU A 612 -18.29 -13.16 23.89
N VAL A 613 -18.26 -12.45 25.02
CA VAL A 613 -19.24 -11.37 25.30
C VAL A 613 -19.01 -10.18 24.36
N ILE A 614 -17.75 -9.85 24.10
CA ILE A 614 -17.40 -8.80 23.12
C ILE A 614 -17.91 -9.20 21.73
N PHE A 615 -17.70 -10.45 21.33
CA PHE A 615 -18.16 -10.98 20.06
C PHE A 615 -19.70 -10.91 19.93
N THR A 616 -20.44 -11.29 20.97
CA THR A 616 -21.91 -11.22 20.91
C THR A 616 -22.43 -9.79 20.83
N ILE A 617 -21.85 -8.86 21.59
CA ILE A 617 -22.21 -7.43 21.52
C ILE A 617 -21.88 -6.86 20.12
N TYR A 618 -20.68 -7.15 19.61
CA TYR A 618 -20.23 -6.69 18.31
C TYR A 618 -21.14 -7.22 17.18
N ASN A 619 -21.49 -8.50 17.23
CA ASN A 619 -22.39 -9.13 16.27
C ASN A 619 -23.82 -8.56 16.36
N ALA A 620 -24.33 -8.27 17.56
CA ALA A 620 -25.63 -7.63 17.73
C ALA A 620 -25.65 -6.21 17.12
N ALA A 621 -24.56 -5.44 17.28
CA ALA A 621 -24.41 -4.12 16.68
C ALA A 621 -24.34 -4.18 15.14
N LEU A 622 -23.63 -5.17 14.56
CA LEU A 622 -23.66 -5.42 13.11
C LEU A 622 -25.05 -5.82 12.61
N GLY A 623 -25.82 -6.54 13.43
CA GLY A 623 -27.19 -6.93 13.11
C GLY A 623 -28.12 -5.74 12.87
N ALA A 624 -27.91 -4.64 13.62
CA ALA A 624 -28.66 -3.39 13.46
C ALA A 624 -28.31 -2.63 12.17
N LEU A 625 -27.19 -2.95 11.52
CA LEU A 625 -26.70 -2.32 10.29
C LEU A 625 -27.16 -2.97 9.00
N ALA A 626 -27.92 -4.07 9.05
CA ALA A 626 -28.43 -4.79 7.88
C ALA A 626 -29.58 -4.02 7.17
N GLN A 627 -29.33 -2.75 6.83
CA GLN A 627 -30.17 -1.89 6.02
C GLN A 627 -29.75 -2.04 4.54
N PRO A 628 -30.66 -1.82 3.56
CA PRO A 628 -30.30 -1.77 2.15
C PRO A 628 -29.25 -0.69 1.86
N ALA A 629 -28.50 -0.86 0.77
CA ALA A 629 -27.47 0.09 0.32
C ALA A 629 -28.01 1.53 0.28
N ALA A 630 -27.21 2.50 0.72
CA ALA A 630 -27.64 3.89 0.83
C ALA A 630 -28.20 4.42 -0.50
N THR A 631 -29.45 4.88 -0.47
CA THR A 631 -30.13 5.49 -1.63
C THR A 631 -30.10 7.02 -1.55
N THR A 632 -30.01 7.58 -0.34
CA THR A 632 -29.94 9.02 -0.09
C THR A 632 -28.63 9.38 0.64
N ALA A 633 -28.24 10.66 0.58
CA ALA A 633 -27.11 11.17 1.35
C ALA A 633 -27.30 11.02 2.88
N VAL A 634 -28.55 11.16 3.36
CA VAL A 634 -28.88 10.99 4.79
C VAL A 634 -28.67 9.54 5.24
N ASP A 635 -29.10 8.57 4.42
CA ASP A 635 -28.86 7.16 4.72
C ASP A 635 -27.36 6.82 4.73
N ALA A 636 -26.60 7.38 3.78
CA ALA A 636 -25.16 7.22 3.71
C ALA A 636 -24.48 7.74 4.98
N LEU A 637 -24.84 8.95 5.45
CA LEU A 637 -24.30 9.54 6.68
C LEU A 637 -24.62 8.69 7.93
N ARG A 638 -25.84 8.14 8.03
CA ARG A 638 -26.22 7.28 9.15
C ARG A 638 -25.40 5.98 9.17
N ILE A 639 -25.27 5.31 8.03
CA ILE A 639 -24.46 4.09 7.90
C ILE A 639 -23.00 4.40 8.25
N ASP A 640 -22.48 5.51 7.72
CA ASP A 640 -21.11 5.96 7.95
C ASP A 640 -20.81 6.18 9.44
N SER A 641 -21.70 6.88 10.16
CA SER A 641 -21.55 7.12 11.61
C SER A 641 -21.46 5.82 12.43
N THR A 642 -22.08 4.73 11.94
CA THR A 642 -22.02 3.44 12.62
C THR A 642 -20.69 2.74 12.37
N TYR A 643 -20.15 2.81 11.14
CA TYR A 643 -18.78 2.34 10.87
C TYR A 643 -17.77 3.05 11.78
N GLN A 644 -17.84 4.38 11.86
CA GLN A 644 -16.97 5.18 12.73
C GLN A 644 -17.10 4.81 14.22
N SER A 645 -18.28 4.38 14.66
CA SER A 645 -18.55 3.95 16.04
C SER A 645 -17.84 2.64 16.40
N PHE A 646 -17.69 1.69 15.45
CA PHE A 646 -16.90 0.48 15.70
C PHE A 646 -15.42 0.79 15.89
N PHE A 647 -14.87 1.64 15.02
CA PHE A 647 -13.47 2.07 15.12
C PHE A 647 -13.21 2.82 16.44
N THR A 648 -14.15 3.69 16.83
CA THR A 648 -14.17 4.36 18.14
C THR A 648 -14.11 3.35 19.29
N ALA A 649 -15.04 2.39 19.30
CA ALA A 649 -15.15 1.41 20.37
C ALA A 649 -13.87 0.58 20.48
N TYR A 650 -13.27 0.19 19.34
CA TYR A 650 -12.01 -0.53 19.31
C TYR A 650 -10.86 0.28 19.95
N ASN A 651 -10.68 1.55 19.59
CA ASN A 651 -9.64 2.41 20.18
C ASN A 651 -9.82 2.58 21.70
N LEU A 652 -11.07 2.74 22.16
CA LEU A 652 -11.37 2.82 23.59
C LEU A 652 -11.02 1.51 24.31
N ILE A 653 -11.27 0.35 23.70
CA ILE A 653 -10.87 -0.95 24.25
C ILE A 653 -9.34 -1.05 24.33
N VAL A 654 -8.61 -0.64 23.28
CA VAL A 654 -7.14 -0.63 23.26
C VAL A 654 -6.59 0.20 24.44
N TRP A 655 -7.12 1.41 24.64
CA TRP A 655 -6.70 2.29 25.74
C TRP A 655 -7.10 1.74 27.12
N ALA A 656 -8.30 1.16 27.23
CA ALA A 656 -8.78 0.54 28.47
C ALA A 656 -7.94 -0.68 28.86
N VAL A 657 -7.57 -1.52 27.91
CA VAL A 657 -6.68 -2.67 28.14
C VAL A 657 -5.28 -2.19 28.54
N ALA A 658 -4.73 -1.16 27.88
CA ALA A 658 -3.45 -0.57 28.28
C ALA A 658 -3.49 -0.06 29.74
N ALA A 659 -4.57 0.64 30.12
CA ALA A 659 -4.77 1.09 31.50
C ALA A 659 -4.93 -0.09 32.49
N ALA A 660 -5.66 -1.15 32.11
CA ALA A 660 -5.82 -2.34 32.95
C ALA A 660 -4.51 -3.10 33.17
N ILE A 661 -3.69 -3.25 32.12
CA ILE A 661 -2.33 -3.82 32.22
C ILE A 661 -1.48 -2.94 33.13
N SER A 662 -1.54 -1.62 32.99
CA SER A 662 -0.82 -0.68 33.85
C SER A 662 -1.21 -0.84 35.33
N LEU A 663 -2.51 -0.90 35.63
CA LEU A 663 -3.01 -1.12 36.98
C LEU A 663 -2.53 -2.45 37.57
N ALA A 664 -2.53 -3.52 36.77
CA ALA A 664 -1.97 -4.80 37.18
C ALA A 664 -0.47 -4.68 37.51
N LEU A 665 0.30 -3.98 36.69
CA LEU A 665 1.75 -3.81 36.86
C LEU A 665 2.14 -2.84 37.99
N SER A 666 1.27 -1.90 38.36
CA SER A 666 1.56 -0.81 39.31
C SER A 666 2.19 -1.27 40.64
N HIS A 667 1.78 -2.43 41.15
CA HIS A 667 2.27 -2.98 42.43
C HIS A 667 3.67 -3.63 42.30
N SER A 668 4.10 -3.96 41.09
CA SER A 668 5.40 -4.58 40.79
C SER A 668 6.46 -3.58 40.32
N GLN A 669 6.05 -2.34 40.00
CA GLN A 669 6.94 -1.30 39.51
C GLN A 669 7.69 -0.59 40.65
N LYS A 670 9.01 -0.56 40.55
CA LYS A 670 9.88 0.21 41.44
C LYS A 670 10.12 1.61 40.86
N ALA A 671 9.08 2.45 40.84
CA ALA A 671 9.21 3.84 40.37
C ALA A 671 9.69 4.74 41.52
N SER A 672 10.92 5.26 41.47
CA SER A 672 11.37 6.27 42.43
C SER A 672 10.69 7.61 42.15
N ALA A 673 10.12 8.25 43.18
CA ALA A 673 9.58 9.61 43.11
C ALA A 673 10.31 10.50 44.13
N LEU A 674 10.68 11.71 43.72
CA LEU A 674 11.39 12.66 44.60
C LEU A 674 10.44 13.56 45.39
N HIS A 675 9.21 13.76 44.92
CA HIS A 675 8.21 14.62 45.56
C HIS A 675 6.87 13.89 45.72
N SER A 676 6.28 13.93 46.93
CA SER A 676 4.91 13.50 47.20
C SER A 676 3.97 14.71 47.14
N THR A 677 3.60 15.14 45.94
CA THR A 677 2.59 16.21 45.80
C THR A 677 1.27 15.59 45.36
N THR A 678 0.21 15.79 46.15
CA THR A 678 -1.20 15.53 45.78
C THR A 678 -1.58 16.14 44.43
N PHE A 679 -0.90 17.22 44.03
CA PHE A 679 -1.00 17.86 42.72
C PHE A 679 -0.59 16.95 41.54
N ALA A 680 0.28 15.96 41.76
CA ALA A 680 0.81 15.11 40.70
C ALA A 680 -0.25 14.17 40.09
N GLY A 681 -1.26 13.75 40.86
CA GLY A 681 -2.33 12.89 40.36
C GLY A 681 -3.25 13.61 39.38
N ALA A 682 -3.70 14.82 39.74
CA ALA A 682 -4.57 15.64 38.91
C ALA A 682 -3.88 16.09 37.62
N THR A 683 -2.61 16.53 37.69
CA THR A 683 -1.84 16.92 36.49
C THR A 683 -1.61 15.74 35.55
N THR A 684 -1.39 14.54 36.10
CA THR A 684 -1.25 13.31 35.29
C THR A 684 -2.56 13.01 34.58
N ALA A 685 -3.69 13.02 35.30
CA ALA A 685 -5.00 12.77 34.71
C ALA A 685 -5.35 13.78 33.60
N LEU A 686 -5.10 15.07 33.84
CA LEU A 686 -5.29 16.13 32.83
C LEU A 686 -4.38 15.92 31.60
N GLY A 687 -3.12 15.50 31.81
CA GLY A 687 -2.21 15.16 30.72
C GLY A 687 -2.70 13.99 29.86
N PHE A 688 -3.25 12.94 30.49
CA PHE A 688 -3.88 11.82 29.78
C PHE A 688 -5.13 12.25 29.03
N LEU A 689 -6.01 13.08 29.62
CA LEU A 689 -7.20 13.59 28.95
C LEU A 689 -6.84 14.47 27.75
N PHE A 690 -5.82 15.33 27.89
CA PHE A 690 -5.31 16.15 26.80
C PHE A 690 -4.73 15.28 25.68
N ALA A 691 -3.90 14.29 26.02
CA ALA A 691 -3.33 13.37 25.03
C ALA A 691 -4.39 12.50 24.34
N ALA A 692 -5.41 12.06 25.08
CA ALA A 692 -6.55 11.33 24.51
C ALA A 692 -7.36 12.21 23.56
N GLY A 693 -7.65 13.47 23.94
CA GLY A 693 -8.35 14.42 23.08
C GLY A 693 -7.54 14.80 21.84
N LEU A 694 -6.23 14.99 21.99
CA LEU A 694 -5.33 15.26 20.86
C LEU A 694 -5.26 14.07 19.91
N GLY A 695 -5.00 12.86 20.42
CA GLY A 695 -4.97 11.63 19.60
C GLY A 695 -6.32 11.32 18.97
N TRP A 696 -7.42 11.69 19.64
CA TRP A 696 -8.74 11.62 19.03
C TRP A 696 -8.84 12.54 17.81
N GLN A 697 -8.45 13.80 17.95
CA GLN A 697 -8.53 14.79 16.88
C GLN A 697 -7.58 14.49 15.72
N THR A 698 -6.32 14.10 16.01
CA THR A 698 -5.27 13.95 15.00
C THR A 698 -5.25 12.57 14.34
N ASP A 699 -5.68 11.53 15.04
CA ASP A 699 -5.49 10.16 14.58
C ASP A 699 -6.82 9.41 14.44
N VAL A 700 -7.65 9.37 15.48
CA VAL A 700 -8.95 8.67 15.41
C VAL A 700 -9.86 9.33 14.38
N GLY A 701 -10.00 10.66 14.42
CA GLY A 701 -10.77 11.43 13.45
C GLY A 701 -10.23 11.31 12.02
N SER A 702 -8.91 11.23 11.86
CA SER A 702 -8.26 11.04 10.55
C SER A 702 -8.54 9.67 9.94
N ALA A 703 -8.62 8.62 10.76
CA ALA A 703 -9.05 7.28 10.34
C ALA A 703 -10.54 7.22 10.04
N GLN A 704 -11.38 7.88 10.83
CA GLN A 704 -12.81 8.01 10.54
C GLN A 704 -13.06 8.70 9.20
N ALA A 705 -12.31 9.76 8.88
CA ALA A 705 -12.38 10.43 7.58
C ALA A 705 -12.04 9.49 6.41
N GLU A 706 -11.06 8.61 6.59
CA GLU A 706 -10.69 7.61 5.57
C GLU A 706 -11.74 6.51 5.42
N MET A 707 -12.42 6.13 6.50
CA MET A 707 -13.59 5.24 6.45
C MET A 707 -14.74 5.87 5.67
N THR A 708 -15.03 7.15 5.90
CA THR A 708 -16.02 7.90 5.12
C THR A 708 -15.64 7.98 3.64
N SER A 709 -14.36 8.21 3.34
CA SER A 709 -13.82 8.21 1.98
C SER A 709 -14.05 6.86 1.29
N LYS A 710 -13.76 5.74 1.97
CA LYS A 710 -14.01 4.38 1.45
C LYS A 710 -15.47 4.10 1.20
N HIS A 711 -16.34 4.51 2.12
CA HIS A 711 -17.78 4.35 1.97
C HIS A 711 -18.28 5.14 0.74
N ALA A 712 -17.85 6.40 0.58
CA ALA A 712 -18.16 7.22 -0.58
C ALA A 712 -17.68 6.59 -1.89
N GLN A 713 -16.44 6.07 -1.94
CA GLN A 713 -15.90 5.37 -3.12
C GLN A 713 -16.68 4.09 -3.44
N THR A 714 -17.15 3.37 -2.42
CA THR A 714 -17.98 2.17 -2.61
C THR A 714 -19.35 2.53 -3.20
N LEU A 715 -19.95 3.64 -2.77
CA LEU A 715 -21.19 4.17 -3.37
C LEU A 715 -20.95 4.62 -4.81
N GLU A 716 -19.85 5.30 -5.08
CA GLU A 716 -19.43 5.72 -6.42
C GLU A 716 -19.26 4.53 -7.38
N ALA A 717 -18.58 3.47 -6.93
CA ALA A 717 -18.38 2.23 -7.70
C ALA A 717 -19.71 1.55 -8.06
N ASN A 718 -20.72 1.68 -7.20
CA ASN A 718 -22.09 1.20 -7.43
C ASN A 718 -22.99 2.23 -8.16
N ASN A 719 -22.38 3.25 -8.80
CA ASN A 719 -23.05 4.31 -9.54
C ASN A 719 -24.09 5.09 -8.70
N ARG A 720 -23.86 5.23 -7.38
CA ARG A 720 -24.66 6.05 -6.45
C ARG A 720 -23.94 7.38 -6.20
N LEU A 721 -23.94 8.27 -7.20
CA LEU A 721 -23.13 9.48 -7.19
C LEU A 721 -23.59 10.52 -6.17
N GLU A 722 -24.90 10.75 -6.02
CA GLU A 722 -25.44 11.75 -5.07
C GLU A 722 -25.13 11.42 -3.60
N PRO A 723 -25.38 10.18 -3.09
CA PRO A 723 -24.94 9.80 -1.75
C PRO A 723 -23.42 9.91 -1.54
N ALA A 724 -22.62 9.53 -2.55
CA ALA A 724 -21.16 9.64 -2.49
C ALA A 724 -20.71 11.11 -2.40
N LEU A 725 -21.33 12.00 -3.19
CA LEU A 725 -21.06 13.44 -3.17
C LEU A 725 -21.41 14.03 -1.79
N GLY A 726 -22.50 13.60 -1.16
CA GLY A 726 -22.88 14.03 0.18
C GLY A 726 -21.81 13.72 1.23
N LEU A 727 -21.23 12.51 1.20
CA LEU A 727 -20.15 12.11 2.11
C LEU A 727 -18.86 12.90 1.87
N PHE A 728 -18.42 13.04 0.62
CA PHE A 728 -17.22 13.83 0.32
C PHE A 728 -17.40 15.32 0.64
N THR A 729 -18.61 15.87 0.45
CA THR A 729 -18.91 17.25 0.85
C THR A 729 -18.75 17.43 2.36
N GLN A 730 -19.24 16.47 3.17
CA GLN A 730 -19.01 16.49 4.62
C GLN A 730 -17.52 16.44 4.96
N LEU A 731 -16.73 15.59 4.26
CA LEU A 731 -15.29 15.53 4.46
C LEU A 731 -14.59 16.86 4.17
N THR A 732 -14.99 17.58 3.11
CA THR A 732 -14.42 18.91 2.83
C THR A 732 -14.79 19.96 3.89
N GLN A 733 -15.88 19.79 4.64
CA GLN A 733 -16.23 20.68 5.75
C GLN A 733 -15.41 20.38 7.01
N LEU A 734 -15.18 19.10 7.30
CA LEU A 734 -14.42 18.67 8.48
C LEU A 734 -12.91 18.79 8.28
N HIS A 735 -12.43 18.60 7.05
CA HIS A 735 -11.02 18.57 6.68
C HIS A 735 -10.74 19.47 5.47
N ALA A 736 -11.16 20.74 5.58
CA ALA A 736 -11.08 21.72 4.48
C ALA A 736 -9.69 21.90 3.87
N ALA A 737 -8.62 21.62 4.61
CA ALA A 737 -7.27 21.72 4.11
C ALA A 737 -6.87 20.52 3.21
N GLU A 738 -7.57 19.38 3.27
CA GLU A 738 -7.19 18.15 2.57
C GLU A 738 -7.54 18.20 1.08
N PRO A 739 -6.55 18.36 0.18
CA PRO A 739 -6.79 18.52 -1.26
C PRO A 739 -7.48 17.32 -1.90
N ASP A 740 -7.23 16.10 -1.41
CA ASP A 740 -7.75 14.88 -2.02
C ASP A 740 -9.28 14.80 -1.92
N TYR A 741 -9.88 15.31 -0.85
CA TYR A 741 -11.34 15.37 -0.72
C TYR A 741 -11.96 16.38 -1.68
N TRP A 742 -11.34 17.54 -1.87
CA TRP A 742 -11.77 18.52 -2.87
C TRP A 742 -11.66 17.98 -4.29
N TYR A 743 -10.58 17.26 -4.60
CA TYR A 743 -10.43 16.55 -5.87
C TYR A 743 -11.59 15.56 -6.10
N ARG A 744 -11.93 14.74 -5.11
CA ARG A 744 -13.04 13.78 -5.19
C ARG A 744 -14.40 14.44 -5.39
N VAL A 745 -14.67 15.55 -4.70
CA VAL A 745 -15.87 16.37 -4.95
C VAL A 745 -15.89 16.84 -6.41
N GLY A 746 -14.79 17.40 -6.90
CA GLY A 746 -14.67 17.86 -8.28
C GLY A 746 -14.89 16.76 -9.32
N GLN A 747 -14.32 15.58 -9.08
CA GLN A 747 -14.47 14.39 -9.91
C GLN A 747 -15.94 13.92 -9.97
N LEU A 748 -16.60 13.80 -8.81
CA LEU A 748 -18.01 13.37 -8.74
C LEU A 748 -18.95 14.38 -9.39
N GLN A 749 -18.74 15.67 -9.15
CA GLN A 749 -19.53 16.73 -9.78
C GLN A 749 -19.39 16.70 -11.31
N ARG A 750 -18.17 16.47 -11.84
CA ARG A 750 -17.98 16.27 -13.29
C ARG A 750 -18.74 15.05 -13.80
N ARG A 751 -18.71 13.92 -13.08
CA ARG A 751 -19.44 12.70 -13.48
C ARG A 751 -20.95 12.89 -13.45
N ILE A 752 -21.49 13.60 -12.47
CA ILE A 752 -22.93 13.93 -12.41
C ILE A 752 -23.31 14.84 -13.59
N ALA A 753 -22.48 15.85 -13.91
CA ALA A 753 -22.69 16.67 -15.10
C ALA A 753 -22.72 15.84 -16.40
N GLN A 754 -21.89 14.79 -16.51
CA GLN A 754 -21.90 13.91 -17.69
C GLN A 754 -23.17 13.04 -17.80
N GLN A 755 -23.89 12.81 -16.70
CA GLN A 755 -25.14 12.03 -16.70
C GLN A 755 -26.37 12.89 -17.03
N ASN A 756 -26.27 14.22 -16.94
CA ASN A 756 -27.38 15.14 -17.18
C ASN A 756 -27.57 15.46 -18.67
N ALA A 757 -28.84 15.46 -19.12
CA ALA A 757 -29.20 15.55 -20.53
C ALA A 757 -29.05 16.96 -21.11
N THR A 758 -29.35 18.00 -20.33
CA THR A 758 -29.38 19.38 -20.83
C THR A 758 -28.22 20.24 -20.28
N PRO A 759 -27.70 21.22 -21.05
CA PRO A 759 -26.69 22.16 -20.54
C PRO A 759 -27.11 22.89 -19.26
N ALA A 760 -28.40 23.20 -19.11
CA ALA A 760 -28.95 23.86 -17.92
C ALA A 760 -28.79 23.01 -16.64
N GLU A 761 -28.95 21.69 -16.76
CA GLU A 761 -28.71 20.73 -15.67
C GLU A 761 -27.22 20.44 -15.48
N ARG A 762 -26.39 20.53 -16.53
CA ARG A 762 -24.94 20.28 -16.44
C ARG A 762 -24.17 21.42 -15.77
N ASN A 763 -24.52 22.67 -16.08
CA ASN A 763 -23.71 23.84 -15.72
C ASN A 763 -23.52 24.07 -14.21
N PRO A 764 -24.54 23.88 -13.33
CA PRO A 764 -24.34 24.02 -11.89
C PRO A 764 -23.27 23.06 -11.35
N HIS A 765 -23.30 21.80 -11.79
CA HIS A 765 -22.31 20.79 -11.40
C HIS A 765 -20.92 21.09 -11.99
N ARG A 766 -20.82 21.63 -13.22
CA ARG A 766 -19.54 22.05 -13.81
C ARG A 766 -18.89 23.20 -13.03
N ILE A 767 -19.69 24.19 -12.59
CA ILE A 767 -19.20 25.31 -11.77
C ILE A 767 -18.71 24.81 -10.40
N ALA A 768 -19.48 23.93 -9.76
CA ALA A 768 -19.08 23.30 -8.50
C ALA A 768 -17.81 22.46 -8.66
N ALA A 769 -17.70 21.71 -9.75
CA ALA A 769 -16.52 20.92 -10.08
C ALA A 769 -15.28 21.80 -10.27
N GLU A 770 -15.40 22.89 -11.03
CA GLU A 770 -14.32 23.86 -11.23
C GLU A 770 -13.82 24.44 -9.90
N ALA A 771 -14.74 24.90 -9.05
CA ALA A 771 -14.39 25.48 -7.75
C ALA A 771 -13.65 24.48 -6.86
N ALA A 772 -14.14 23.23 -6.78
CA ALA A 772 -13.52 22.17 -6.00
C ALA A 772 -12.12 21.79 -6.52
N LEU A 773 -11.97 21.60 -7.83
CA LEU A 773 -10.69 21.26 -8.45
C LEU A 773 -9.66 22.38 -8.32
N ARG A 774 -10.07 23.64 -8.47
CA ARG A 774 -9.18 24.79 -8.25
C ARG A 774 -8.72 24.87 -6.80
N THR A 775 -9.60 24.57 -5.84
CA THR A 775 -9.26 24.51 -4.42
C THR A 775 -8.24 23.40 -4.15
N ALA A 776 -8.44 22.22 -4.74
CA ALA A 776 -7.48 21.10 -4.64
C ALA A 776 -6.10 21.46 -5.23
N ILE A 777 -6.08 22.09 -6.42
CA ILE A 777 -4.83 22.54 -7.08
C ILE A 777 -4.11 23.60 -6.25
N GLN A 778 -4.83 24.55 -5.64
CA GLN A 778 -4.22 25.55 -4.78
C GLN A 778 -3.61 24.93 -3.51
N ALA A 779 -4.30 23.95 -2.92
CA ALA A 779 -3.82 23.25 -1.73
C ALA A 779 -2.64 22.31 -2.02
N ARG A 780 -2.59 21.68 -3.21
CA ARG A 780 -1.47 20.82 -3.65
C ARG A 780 -1.06 21.14 -5.10
N PRO A 781 -0.22 22.17 -5.33
CA PRO A 781 0.09 22.67 -6.67
C PRO A 781 0.86 21.70 -7.58
N PHE A 782 1.51 20.68 -7.03
CA PHE A 782 2.25 19.67 -7.79
C PHE A 782 1.45 18.38 -8.00
N GLY A 783 0.20 18.29 -7.51
CA GLY A 783 -0.66 17.11 -7.67
C GLY A 783 -1.27 17.03 -9.07
N ALA A 784 -1.10 15.89 -9.75
CA ALA A 784 -1.57 15.71 -11.12
C ALA A 784 -3.09 15.49 -11.25
N ASP A 785 -3.69 14.71 -10.36
CA ASP A 785 -5.08 14.25 -10.48
C ASP A 785 -6.10 15.38 -10.66
N ALA A 786 -6.01 16.41 -9.83
CA ALA A 786 -6.91 17.57 -9.89
C ALA A 786 -6.68 18.40 -11.17
N ALA A 787 -5.42 18.58 -11.58
CA ALA A 787 -5.06 19.32 -12.79
C ALA A 787 -5.55 18.61 -14.07
N VAL A 788 -5.33 17.29 -14.17
CA VAL A 788 -5.82 16.45 -15.27
C VAL A 788 -7.35 16.47 -15.33
N THR A 789 -8.01 16.37 -14.17
CA THR A 789 -9.48 16.38 -14.09
C THR A 789 -10.06 17.74 -14.46
N LEU A 790 -9.38 18.85 -14.12
CA LEU A 790 -9.78 20.20 -14.54
C LEU A 790 -9.66 20.37 -16.05
N ALA A 791 -8.60 19.86 -16.67
CA ALA A 791 -8.44 19.88 -18.13
C ALA A 791 -9.58 19.11 -18.82
N ARG A 792 -9.89 17.91 -18.34
CA ARG A 792 -11.00 17.09 -18.83
C ARG A 792 -12.37 17.73 -18.58
N LEU A 793 -12.56 18.44 -17.48
CA LEU A 793 -13.78 19.21 -17.21
C LEU A 793 -14.01 20.29 -18.26
N TYR A 794 -12.98 21.08 -18.57
CA TYR A 794 -13.11 22.14 -19.59
C TYR A 794 -13.23 21.58 -21.01
N HIS A 795 -12.59 20.45 -21.31
CA HIS A 795 -12.85 19.71 -22.55
C HIS A 795 -14.34 19.40 -22.72
N ASP A 796 -14.94 18.75 -21.71
CA ASP A 796 -16.37 18.39 -21.72
C ASP A 796 -17.29 19.62 -21.71
N TRP A 797 -16.83 20.78 -21.23
CA TRP A 797 -17.62 22.01 -21.18
C TRP A 797 -17.56 22.76 -22.51
N ALA A 798 -16.40 22.76 -23.16
CA ALA A 798 -16.19 23.45 -24.44
C ALA A 798 -17.05 22.87 -25.58
N THR A 799 -17.54 21.64 -25.46
CA THR A 799 -18.48 21.05 -26.43
C THR A 799 -19.84 21.76 -26.44
N ASP A 800 -20.32 22.22 -25.28
CA ASP A 800 -21.56 22.97 -25.17
C ASP A 800 -21.32 24.49 -25.27
N GLU A 801 -20.17 24.95 -24.77
CA GLU A 801 -19.84 26.36 -24.63
C GLU A 801 -18.42 26.65 -25.18
N PRO A 802 -18.27 26.95 -26.49
CA PRO A 802 -16.97 27.15 -27.13
C PRO A 802 -16.07 28.22 -26.47
N SER A 803 -16.65 29.15 -25.71
CA SER A 803 -15.92 30.16 -24.92
C SER A 803 -14.91 29.54 -23.94
N LYS A 804 -15.14 28.29 -23.51
CA LYS A 804 -14.31 27.53 -22.55
C LYS A 804 -13.06 26.90 -23.18
N ALA A 805 -12.91 26.95 -24.50
CA ALA A 805 -11.81 26.31 -25.21
C ALA A 805 -10.43 26.87 -24.79
N ALA A 806 -10.32 28.17 -24.48
CA ALA A 806 -9.07 28.76 -24.02
C ALA A 806 -8.65 28.24 -22.64
N GLN A 807 -9.62 28.10 -21.72
CA GLN A 807 -9.39 27.52 -20.40
C GLN A 807 -9.00 26.04 -20.50
N ALA A 808 -9.61 25.28 -21.42
CA ALA A 808 -9.24 23.90 -21.66
C ALA A 808 -7.76 23.76 -22.10
N THR A 809 -7.32 24.54 -23.10
CA THR A 809 -5.91 24.55 -23.54
C THR A 809 -4.97 24.88 -22.37
N ALA A 810 -5.27 25.93 -21.60
CA ALA A 810 -4.44 26.33 -20.45
C ALA A 810 -4.40 25.25 -19.36
N ALA A 811 -5.53 24.58 -19.10
CA ALA A 811 -5.60 23.51 -18.10
C ALA A 811 -4.85 22.25 -18.54
N PHE A 812 -4.92 21.88 -19.83
CA PHE A 812 -4.10 20.80 -20.38
C PHE A 812 -2.61 21.12 -20.27
N GLU A 813 -2.20 22.32 -20.66
CA GLU A 813 -0.81 22.76 -20.54
C GLU A 813 -0.33 22.70 -19.09
N SER A 814 -1.11 23.24 -18.15
CA SER A 814 -0.83 23.17 -16.72
C SER A 814 -0.69 21.74 -16.20
N ALA A 815 -1.53 20.81 -16.64
CA ALA A 815 -1.45 19.41 -16.22
C ALA A 815 -0.15 18.76 -16.72
N THR A 816 0.34 19.12 -17.92
CA THR A 816 1.62 18.59 -18.42
C THR A 816 2.83 19.07 -17.63
N TRP A 817 2.72 20.15 -16.85
CA TRP A 817 3.83 20.61 -16.00
C TRP A 817 4.11 19.70 -14.81
N VAL A 818 3.08 19.01 -14.30
CA VAL A 818 3.17 18.14 -13.12
C VAL A 818 3.22 16.65 -13.49
N THR A 819 2.63 16.26 -14.62
CA THR A 819 2.64 14.86 -15.10
C THR A 819 3.05 14.77 -16.59
N PRO A 820 4.26 15.23 -16.96
CA PRO A 820 4.67 15.36 -18.37
C PRO A 820 4.75 14.02 -19.11
N ALA A 821 4.99 12.92 -18.39
CA ALA A 821 5.11 11.58 -18.95
C ALA A 821 3.74 10.88 -19.18
N ASN A 822 2.63 11.48 -18.74
CA ASN A 822 1.31 10.86 -18.81
C ASN A 822 0.76 10.83 -20.25
N VAL A 823 0.87 9.67 -20.89
CA VAL A 823 0.42 9.45 -22.27
C VAL A 823 -1.10 9.58 -22.46
N TYR A 824 -1.90 9.28 -21.42
CA TYR A 824 -3.35 9.48 -21.49
C TYR A 824 -3.70 10.97 -21.59
N LEU A 825 -3.00 11.83 -20.83
CA LEU A 825 -3.21 13.27 -20.88
C LEU A 825 -2.91 13.85 -22.27
N TRP A 826 -1.84 13.42 -22.91
CA TRP A 826 -1.49 13.86 -24.27
C TRP A 826 -2.51 13.41 -25.31
N ASN A 827 -3.04 12.19 -25.18
CA ASN A 827 -4.09 11.68 -26.07
C ASN A 827 -5.41 12.42 -25.86
N ASP A 828 -5.78 12.71 -24.61
CA ASP A 828 -6.96 13.51 -24.28
C ASP A 828 -6.85 14.94 -24.83
N TRP A 829 -5.67 15.55 -24.74
CA TRP A 829 -5.42 16.87 -25.30
C TRP A 829 -5.50 16.83 -26.84
N ALA A 830 -4.91 15.82 -27.49
CA ALA A 830 -5.04 15.66 -28.93
C ALA A 830 -6.50 15.57 -29.37
N ARG A 831 -7.31 14.78 -28.64
CA ARG A 831 -8.75 14.66 -28.89
C ARG A 831 -9.48 15.99 -28.76
N PHE A 832 -9.16 16.78 -27.75
CA PHE A 832 -9.70 18.13 -27.62
C PHE A 832 -9.36 19.02 -28.82
N GLU A 833 -8.11 19.01 -29.29
CA GLU A 833 -7.68 19.85 -30.42
C GLU A 833 -8.44 19.51 -31.71
N TYR A 834 -8.52 18.23 -32.12
CA TYR A 834 -9.21 17.90 -33.38
C TYR A 834 -10.74 17.84 -33.24
N ALA A 835 -11.28 17.30 -32.15
CA ALA A 835 -12.73 17.05 -32.03
C ALA A 835 -13.51 18.30 -31.59
N THR A 836 -12.89 19.20 -30.84
CA THR A 836 -13.56 20.40 -30.31
C THR A 836 -13.09 21.68 -31.02
N ARG A 837 -11.79 21.82 -31.29
CA ARG A 837 -11.24 23.02 -31.95
C ARG A 837 -11.06 22.88 -33.46
N GLY A 838 -11.13 21.67 -34.00
CA GLY A 838 -10.87 21.41 -35.43
C GLY A 838 -9.41 21.58 -35.84
N ASP A 839 -8.46 21.60 -34.88
CA ASP A 839 -7.04 21.78 -35.15
C ASP A 839 -6.30 20.44 -35.22
N PHE A 840 -6.30 19.85 -36.42
CA PHE A 840 -5.65 18.56 -36.68
C PHE A 840 -4.12 18.62 -36.60
N SER A 841 -3.51 19.78 -36.88
CA SER A 841 -2.06 19.94 -36.79
C SER A 841 -1.60 19.94 -35.33
N ALA A 842 -2.32 20.66 -34.46
CA ALA A 842 -2.06 20.64 -33.03
C ALA A 842 -2.28 19.23 -32.46
N ALA A 843 -3.38 18.57 -32.82
CA ALA A 843 -3.66 17.20 -32.40
C ALA A 843 -2.54 16.21 -32.78
N GLN A 844 -2.06 16.27 -34.03
CA GLN A 844 -0.96 15.43 -34.49
C GLN A 844 0.32 15.67 -33.68
N ALA A 845 0.64 16.92 -33.35
CA ALA A 845 1.79 17.25 -32.50
C ALA A 845 1.66 16.66 -31.08
N LYS A 846 0.46 16.67 -30.48
CA LYS A 846 0.22 16.07 -29.16
C LYS A 846 0.36 14.54 -29.19
N LEU A 847 -0.15 13.89 -30.23
CA LEU A 847 -0.01 12.43 -30.40
C LEU A 847 1.44 12.02 -30.70
N ALA A 848 2.19 12.83 -31.44
CA ALA A 848 3.62 12.63 -31.63
C ALA A 848 4.40 12.70 -30.31
N GLN A 849 4.04 13.62 -29.41
CA GLN A 849 4.60 13.68 -28.06
C GLN A 849 4.26 12.44 -27.24
N SER A 850 3.02 11.96 -27.30
CA SER A 850 2.60 10.72 -26.66
C SER A 850 3.39 9.51 -27.16
N LEU A 851 3.58 9.38 -28.48
CA LEU A 851 4.41 8.32 -29.07
C LEU A 851 5.90 8.43 -28.69
N ALA A 852 6.43 9.64 -28.54
CA ALA A 852 7.80 9.84 -28.09
C ALA A 852 8.01 9.37 -26.65
N LEU A 853 6.96 9.42 -25.81
CA LEU A 853 6.98 8.96 -24.42
C LEU A 853 6.75 7.44 -24.29
N ASP A 854 5.85 6.87 -25.08
CA ASP A 854 5.62 5.42 -25.14
C ASP A 854 5.19 4.97 -26.56
N PRO A 855 6.13 4.52 -27.40
CA PRO A 855 5.82 4.01 -28.74
C PRO A 855 4.96 2.74 -28.73
N ALA A 856 4.95 2.00 -27.63
CA ALA A 856 4.23 0.74 -27.46
C ALA A 856 2.84 0.95 -26.87
N PHE A 857 2.38 2.19 -26.71
CA PHE A 857 1.03 2.49 -26.23
C PHE A 857 0.03 2.43 -27.39
N ASP A 858 -0.68 1.31 -27.47
CA ASP A 858 -1.67 1.02 -28.50
C ASP A 858 -2.76 2.10 -28.59
N SER A 859 -3.20 2.65 -27.46
CA SER A 859 -4.23 3.70 -27.42
C SER A 859 -3.81 5.00 -28.13
N THR A 860 -2.51 5.31 -28.21
CA THR A 860 -2.02 6.45 -28.99
C THR A 860 -2.14 6.20 -30.49
N HIS A 861 -1.83 4.98 -30.93
CA HIS A 861 -2.04 4.56 -32.32
C HIS A 861 -3.53 4.52 -32.68
N LEU A 862 -4.40 4.09 -31.76
CA LEU A 862 -5.85 4.20 -31.93
C LEU A 862 -6.30 5.66 -32.07
N ALA A 863 -5.80 6.56 -31.21
CA ALA A 863 -6.14 7.98 -31.27
C ALA A 863 -5.64 8.65 -32.57
N LEU A 864 -4.47 8.26 -33.09
CA LEU A 864 -3.99 8.69 -34.41
C LEU A 864 -4.93 8.23 -35.52
N GLY A 865 -5.35 6.96 -35.50
CA GLY A 865 -6.32 6.44 -36.46
C GLY A 865 -7.66 7.17 -36.39
N ASP A 866 -8.16 7.44 -35.18
CA ASP A 866 -9.41 8.17 -34.95
C ASP A 866 -9.33 9.61 -35.47
N MET A 867 -8.20 10.29 -35.23
CA MET A 867 -7.93 11.64 -35.73
C MET A 867 -7.89 11.67 -37.27
N HIS A 868 -7.15 10.75 -37.91
CA HIS A 868 -7.07 10.69 -39.37
C HIS A 868 -8.40 10.31 -40.03
N LEU A 869 -9.15 9.38 -39.44
CA LEU A 869 -10.50 9.04 -39.91
C LEU A 869 -11.44 10.25 -39.82
N ALA A 870 -11.38 11.02 -38.72
CA ALA A 870 -12.13 12.27 -38.61
C ALA A 870 -11.65 13.35 -39.59
N HIS A 871 -10.36 13.41 -39.90
CA HIS A 871 -9.83 14.38 -40.87
C HIS A 871 -10.30 14.06 -42.29
N ALA A 872 -10.42 12.78 -42.66
CA ALA A 872 -10.88 12.35 -43.97
C ALA A 872 -12.31 12.80 -44.30
N THR A 873 -13.18 12.99 -43.29
CA THR A 873 -14.55 13.47 -43.51
C THR A 873 -14.61 14.98 -43.73
N ILE A 874 -13.58 15.72 -43.32
CA ILE A 874 -13.50 17.18 -43.44
C ILE A 874 -12.67 17.58 -44.66
N ASP A 875 -11.49 16.99 -44.82
CA ASP A 875 -10.61 17.18 -45.99
C ASP A 875 -10.89 16.09 -47.03
N THR A 876 -11.98 16.30 -47.78
CA THR A 876 -12.41 15.37 -48.83
C THR A 876 -11.41 15.27 -49.99
N THR A 877 -10.55 16.27 -50.18
CA THR A 877 -9.55 16.30 -51.26
C THR A 877 -8.36 15.38 -50.99
N ALA A 878 -7.97 15.22 -49.73
CA ALA A 878 -6.93 14.27 -49.30
C ALA A 878 -7.50 13.07 -48.52
N ALA A 879 -8.81 12.83 -48.58
CA ALA A 879 -9.48 11.77 -47.83
C ALA A 879 -8.83 10.40 -48.03
N GLY A 880 -8.44 10.03 -49.26
CA GLY A 880 -7.74 8.78 -49.54
C GLY A 880 -6.41 8.63 -48.79
N LYS A 881 -5.64 9.72 -48.66
CA LYS A 881 -4.40 9.75 -47.87
C LYS A 881 -4.69 9.60 -46.38
N HIS A 882 -5.63 10.38 -45.85
CA HIS A 882 -6.00 10.32 -44.43
C HIS A 882 -6.53 8.94 -44.04
N LEU A 883 -7.34 8.29 -44.90
CA LEU A 883 -7.80 6.91 -44.67
C LEU A 883 -6.66 5.90 -44.71
N ALA A 884 -5.64 6.10 -45.57
CA ALA A 884 -4.45 5.24 -45.58
C ALA A 884 -3.62 5.41 -44.29
N ASP A 885 -3.42 6.65 -43.84
CA ASP A 885 -2.73 6.96 -42.58
C ASP A 885 -3.51 6.37 -41.38
N ALA A 886 -4.85 6.43 -41.40
CA ALA A 886 -5.70 5.80 -40.38
C ALA A 886 -5.55 4.28 -40.36
N THR A 887 -5.54 3.61 -41.52
CA THR A 887 -5.29 2.17 -41.62
C THR A 887 -3.92 1.80 -41.03
N ALA A 888 -2.87 2.55 -41.36
CA ALA A 888 -1.53 2.29 -40.84
C ALA A 888 -1.48 2.42 -39.32
N ALA A 889 -2.09 3.47 -38.75
CA ALA A 889 -2.17 3.68 -37.31
C ALA A 889 -2.92 2.54 -36.60
N TYR A 890 -4.09 2.12 -37.09
CA TYR A 890 -4.83 1.01 -36.48
C TYR A 890 -4.09 -0.34 -36.59
N ARG A 891 -3.38 -0.61 -37.69
CA ARG A 891 -2.54 -1.81 -37.81
C ARG A 891 -1.38 -1.81 -36.80
N ASN A 892 -0.79 -0.65 -36.53
CA ASN A 892 0.21 -0.52 -35.47
C ASN A 892 -0.39 -0.80 -34.08
N ALA A 893 -1.60 -0.29 -33.80
CA ALA A 893 -2.31 -0.61 -32.56
C ALA A 893 -2.57 -2.12 -32.42
N LEU A 894 -3.03 -2.76 -33.49
CA LEU A 894 -3.32 -4.20 -33.53
C LEU A 894 -2.08 -5.05 -33.22
N ALA A 895 -0.92 -4.66 -33.74
CA ALA A 895 0.35 -5.35 -33.48
C ALA A 895 0.80 -5.30 -32.01
N LEU A 896 0.31 -4.33 -31.24
CA LEU A 896 0.65 -4.12 -29.82
C LEU A 896 -0.36 -4.76 -28.86
N GLN A 897 -1.58 -5.00 -29.32
CA GLN A 897 -2.68 -5.54 -28.51
C GLN A 897 -2.58 -7.04 -28.30
N LYS A 898 -3.06 -7.50 -27.13
CA LYS A 898 -3.02 -8.92 -26.74
C LYS A 898 -4.37 -9.50 -26.34
N LYS A 899 -5.33 -8.66 -25.94
CA LYS A 899 -6.64 -9.12 -25.47
C LYS A 899 -7.61 -9.25 -26.66
N PRO A 900 -8.36 -10.35 -26.78
CA PRO A 900 -9.34 -10.53 -27.86
C PRO A 900 -10.33 -9.36 -27.99
N GLN A 901 -10.79 -8.81 -26.87
CA GLN A 901 -11.72 -7.67 -26.85
C GLN A 901 -11.12 -6.38 -27.42
N ASP A 902 -9.84 -6.12 -27.17
CA ASP A 902 -9.16 -4.92 -27.70
C ASP A 902 -8.87 -5.09 -29.19
N LEU A 903 -8.45 -6.29 -29.60
CA LEU A 903 -8.27 -6.67 -31.00
C LEU A 903 -9.58 -6.50 -31.78
N ALA A 904 -10.71 -6.99 -31.25
CA ALA A 904 -12.01 -6.85 -31.88
C ALA A 904 -12.39 -5.39 -32.11
N LYS A 905 -12.19 -4.51 -31.11
CA LYS A 905 -12.46 -3.07 -31.23
C LYS A 905 -11.61 -2.41 -32.31
N THR A 906 -10.35 -2.82 -32.46
CA THR A 906 -9.45 -2.30 -33.49
C THR A 906 -9.83 -2.79 -34.88
N HIS A 907 -10.22 -4.06 -35.02
CA HIS A 907 -10.76 -4.60 -36.27
C HIS A 907 -12.07 -3.89 -36.70
N ILE A 908 -12.96 -3.55 -35.75
CA ILE A 908 -14.13 -2.71 -36.05
C ILE A 908 -13.70 -1.34 -36.61
N LYS A 909 -12.68 -0.70 -36.02
CA LYS A 909 -12.16 0.58 -36.52
C LYS A 909 -11.55 0.46 -37.92
N LEU A 910 -10.82 -0.62 -38.21
CA LEU A 910 -10.31 -0.93 -39.54
C LEU A 910 -11.45 -1.15 -40.55
N GLY A 911 -12.46 -1.91 -40.17
CA GLY A 911 -13.68 -2.13 -40.97
C GLY A 911 -14.38 -0.82 -41.32
N ARG A 912 -14.49 0.11 -40.37
CA ARG A 912 -15.05 1.46 -40.61
C ARG A 912 -14.19 2.33 -41.53
N VAL A 913 -12.87 2.20 -41.47
CA VAL A 913 -11.98 2.88 -42.43
C VAL A 913 -12.17 2.30 -43.84
N ALA A 914 -12.25 0.98 -43.96
CA ALA A 914 -12.49 0.30 -45.22
C ALA A 914 -13.90 0.62 -45.78
N GLU A 915 -14.92 0.72 -44.93
CA GLU A 915 -16.26 1.20 -45.29
C GLU A 915 -16.21 2.64 -45.85
N ALA A 916 -15.46 3.54 -45.20
CA ALA A 916 -15.25 4.90 -45.70
C ALA A 916 -14.48 4.93 -47.03
N LYS A 917 -13.49 4.06 -47.23
CA LYS A 917 -12.81 3.87 -48.53
C LYS A 917 -13.76 3.32 -49.59
N ALA A 918 -14.65 2.40 -49.21
CA ALA A 918 -15.60 1.75 -50.11
C ALA A 918 -16.61 2.73 -50.70
N ALA A 919 -16.92 3.80 -49.95
CA ALA A 919 -17.69 4.93 -50.45
C ALA A 919 -16.96 5.77 -51.52
N LEU A 920 -15.62 5.70 -51.58
CA LEU A 920 -14.79 6.40 -52.58
C LEU A 920 -14.44 5.49 -53.77
N THR A 921 -14.17 4.21 -53.52
CA THR A 921 -13.77 3.20 -54.51
C THR A 921 -14.42 1.86 -54.16
N THR A 922 -15.16 1.24 -55.09
CA THR A 922 -15.94 0.00 -54.86
C THR A 922 -15.11 -1.23 -54.41
N ASP A 923 -13.78 -1.16 -54.49
CA ASP A 923 -12.87 -2.28 -54.24
C ASP A 923 -12.60 -2.54 -52.74
N ALA A 924 -12.97 -1.62 -51.84
CA ALA A 924 -12.69 -1.75 -50.40
C ALA A 924 -13.81 -2.43 -49.58
N PHE A 925 -14.89 -2.89 -50.22
CA PHE A 925 -16.00 -3.58 -49.53
C PHE A 925 -15.59 -4.95 -48.96
N GLU A 926 -14.72 -5.67 -49.68
CA GLU A 926 -14.21 -6.98 -49.23
C GLU A 926 -13.29 -6.80 -48.01
N GLU A 927 -12.45 -5.76 -48.01
CA GLU A 927 -11.61 -5.40 -46.85
C GLU A 927 -12.48 -5.09 -45.61
N ALA A 928 -13.56 -4.31 -45.76
CA ALA A 928 -14.45 -3.99 -44.64
C ALA A 928 -15.16 -5.23 -44.09
N GLN A 929 -15.59 -6.13 -44.97
CA GLN A 929 -16.24 -7.39 -44.60
C GLN A 929 -15.29 -8.29 -43.80
N ASP A 930 -14.06 -8.47 -44.28
CA ASP A 930 -13.07 -9.32 -43.63
C ASP A 930 -12.73 -8.81 -42.22
N GLU A 931 -12.54 -7.50 -42.07
CA GLU A 931 -12.24 -6.88 -40.77
C GLU A 931 -13.39 -7.05 -39.76
N PHE A 932 -14.65 -6.82 -40.17
CA PHE A 932 -15.79 -7.06 -39.28
C PHE A 932 -16.01 -8.55 -38.97
N ALA A 933 -15.71 -9.45 -39.90
CA ALA A 933 -15.80 -10.89 -39.67
C ALA A 933 -14.78 -11.36 -38.62
N VAL A 934 -13.54 -10.84 -38.70
CA VAL A 934 -12.52 -11.10 -37.67
C VAL A 934 -12.97 -10.54 -36.33
N ALA A 935 -13.47 -9.31 -36.25
CA ALA A 935 -13.99 -8.73 -35.01
C ALA A 935 -15.09 -9.58 -34.38
N ALA A 936 -16.06 -10.05 -35.19
CA ALA A 936 -17.14 -10.91 -34.73
C ALA A 936 -16.62 -12.25 -34.17
N SER A 937 -15.58 -12.82 -34.76
CA SER A 937 -14.97 -14.07 -34.27
C SER A 937 -14.32 -13.96 -32.88
N LEU A 938 -14.04 -12.73 -32.43
CA LEU A 938 -13.38 -12.42 -31.16
C LEU A 938 -14.35 -11.95 -30.05
N GLN A 939 -15.65 -11.87 -30.34
CA GLN A 939 -16.68 -11.30 -29.46
C GLN A 939 -17.78 -12.29 -29.09
N SER A 940 -18.58 -11.95 -28.09
CA SER A 940 -19.79 -12.68 -27.70
C SER A 940 -20.84 -11.74 -27.10
N GLY A 941 -22.09 -12.18 -27.03
CA GLY A 941 -23.18 -11.43 -26.41
C GLY A 941 -23.48 -10.09 -27.11
N SER A 942 -23.66 -9.03 -26.32
CA SER A 942 -24.07 -7.71 -26.83
C SER A 942 -23.04 -7.05 -27.76
N ASP A 943 -21.75 -7.33 -27.59
CA ASP A 943 -20.69 -6.82 -28.47
C ASP A 943 -20.73 -7.50 -29.85
N LEU A 944 -20.96 -8.82 -29.89
CA LEU A 944 -21.15 -9.56 -31.13
C LEU A 944 -22.42 -9.14 -31.86
N ALA A 945 -23.50 -8.90 -31.10
CA ALA A 945 -24.75 -8.37 -31.64
C ALA A 945 -24.52 -7.07 -32.41
N ALA A 946 -23.74 -6.15 -31.84
CA ALA A 946 -23.47 -4.86 -32.47
C ALA A 946 -22.59 -4.98 -33.72
N THR A 947 -21.56 -5.83 -33.70
CA THR A 947 -20.73 -6.09 -34.89
C THR A 947 -21.53 -6.72 -36.03
N ASN A 948 -22.49 -7.60 -35.74
CA ASN A 948 -23.41 -8.14 -36.76
C ASN A 948 -24.27 -7.02 -37.38
N VAL A 949 -24.75 -6.06 -36.57
CA VAL A 949 -25.49 -4.90 -37.09
C VAL A 949 -24.60 -4.03 -38.00
N LEU A 950 -23.32 -3.83 -37.65
CA LEU A 950 -22.37 -3.13 -38.51
C LEU A 950 -22.17 -3.84 -39.87
N GLN A 951 -22.06 -5.17 -39.86
CA GLN A 951 -22.00 -5.95 -41.11
C GLN A 951 -23.29 -5.82 -41.93
N GLY A 952 -24.46 -5.83 -41.28
CA GLY A 952 -25.73 -5.55 -41.94
C GLY A 952 -25.74 -4.19 -42.64
N ASN A 953 -25.31 -3.14 -41.94
CA ASN A 953 -25.22 -1.77 -42.48
C ASN A 953 -24.28 -1.69 -43.71
N LEU A 954 -23.13 -2.37 -43.66
CA LEU A 954 -22.19 -2.42 -44.78
C LEU A 954 -22.85 -3.00 -46.05
N TYR A 955 -23.63 -4.08 -45.91
CA TYR A 955 -24.34 -4.69 -47.04
C TYR A 955 -25.51 -3.82 -47.53
N VAL A 956 -26.18 -3.08 -46.66
CA VAL A 956 -27.15 -2.05 -47.07
C VAL A 956 -26.47 -1.00 -47.93
N GLN A 957 -25.33 -0.45 -47.50
CA GLN A 957 -24.57 0.51 -48.28
C GLN A 957 -24.14 -0.08 -49.63
N ARG A 958 -23.62 -1.32 -49.65
CA ARG A 958 -23.24 -2.02 -50.89
C ARG A 958 -24.41 -2.18 -51.86
N SER A 959 -25.62 -2.47 -51.36
CA SER A 959 -26.83 -2.58 -52.18
C SER A 959 -27.15 -1.29 -52.93
N THR A 960 -26.91 -0.13 -52.30
CA THR A 960 -27.16 1.18 -52.91
C THR A 960 -26.14 1.54 -53.99
N LEU A 961 -24.87 1.14 -53.79
CA LEU A 961 -23.77 1.42 -54.72
C LEU A 961 -23.67 0.41 -55.87
N GLN A 962 -24.24 -0.80 -55.71
CA GLN A 962 -24.28 -1.86 -56.73
C GLN A 962 -25.73 -2.29 -57.04
N PRO A 963 -26.53 -1.46 -57.74
CA PRO A 963 -27.95 -1.74 -58.00
C PRO A 963 -28.20 -3.09 -58.69
N ALA A 964 -27.27 -3.52 -59.56
CA ALA A 964 -27.35 -4.79 -60.29
C ALA A 964 -27.36 -6.03 -59.38
N GLN A 965 -26.85 -5.94 -58.15
CA GLN A 965 -26.83 -7.00 -57.15
C GLN A 965 -27.59 -6.62 -55.87
N SER A 966 -28.41 -5.56 -55.92
CA SER A 966 -29.08 -5.00 -54.73
C SER A 966 -29.92 -6.03 -53.96
N ALA A 967 -30.61 -6.94 -54.66
CA ALA A 967 -31.43 -7.96 -54.02
C ALA A 967 -30.59 -9.01 -53.25
N GLN A 968 -29.43 -9.38 -53.79
CA GLN A 968 -28.49 -10.29 -53.13
C GLN A 968 -27.92 -9.65 -51.87
N HIS A 969 -27.42 -8.41 -51.98
CA HIS A 969 -26.86 -7.66 -50.85
C HIS A 969 -27.90 -7.38 -49.75
N ALA A 970 -29.13 -7.03 -50.12
CA ALA A 970 -30.22 -6.84 -49.17
C ALA A 970 -30.56 -8.13 -48.40
N THR A 971 -30.52 -9.30 -49.07
CA THR A 971 -30.73 -10.60 -48.42
C THR A 971 -29.63 -10.91 -47.40
N THR A 972 -28.37 -10.61 -47.73
CA THR A 972 -27.25 -10.77 -46.80
C THR A 972 -27.33 -9.80 -45.62
N ALA A 973 -27.72 -8.54 -45.85
CA ALA A 973 -27.93 -7.56 -44.78
C ALA A 973 -28.99 -8.02 -43.77
N ILE A 974 -30.12 -8.55 -44.25
CA ILE A 974 -31.19 -9.11 -43.42
C ILE A 974 -30.64 -10.21 -42.49
N ALA A 975 -29.87 -11.16 -43.03
CA ALA A 975 -29.33 -12.27 -42.25
C ALA A 975 -28.43 -11.79 -41.10
N PHE A 976 -27.64 -10.73 -41.31
CA PHE A 976 -26.81 -10.15 -40.26
C PHE A 976 -27.62 -9.40 -39.20
N PHE A 977 -28.63 -8.61 -39.60
CA PHE A 977 -29.50 -7.93 -38.64
C PHE A 977 -30.29 -8.90 -37.75
N GLU A 978 -30.79 -10.00 -38.33
CA GLU A 978 -31.49 -11.04 -37.57
C GLU A 978 -30.57 -11.74 -36.57
N ARG A 979 -29.33 -12.06 -36.97
CA ARG A 979 -28.31 -12.58 -36.04
C ARG A 979 -28.00 -11.60 -34.92
N GLY A 980 -27.85 -10.31 -35.23
CA GLY A 980 -27.59 -9.28 -34.23
C GLY A 980 -28.71 -9.18 -33.17
N LEU A 981 -29.96 -9.18 -33.61
CA LEU A 981 -31.12 -9.16 -32.70
C LEU A 981 -31.21 -10.43 -31.85
N ALA A 982 -30.94 -11.60 -32.44
CA ALA A 982 -30.95 -12.87 -31.73
C ALA A 982 -29.85 -12.95 -30.65
N GLU A 983 -28.62 -12.53 -30.96
CA GLU A 983 -27.50 -12.47 -30.02
C GLU A 983 -27.77 -11.53 -28.85
N GLN A 984 -28.34 -10.34 -29.13
CA GLN A 984 -28.72 -9.41 -28.07
C GLN A 984 -29.78 -10.03 -27.15
N ALA A 985 -30.82 -10.65 -27.71
CA ALA A 985 -31.87 -11.30 -26.94
C ALA A 985 -31.32 -12.45 -26.07
N ALA A 986 -30.42 -13.27 -26.60
CA ALA A 986 -29.77 -14.35 -25.87
C ALA A 986 -28.86 -13.86 -24.73
N SER A 987 -28.22 -12.70 -24.89
CA SER A 987 -27.30 -12.14 -23.90
C SER A 987 -27.99 -11.56 -22.65
N GLY A 988 -29.28 -11.20 -22.74
CA GLY A 988 -29.99 -10.49 -21.67
C GLY A 988 -29.47 -9.08 -21.37
N GLN A 989 -28.51 -8.57 -22.14
CA GLN A 989 -27.92 -7.23 -21.99
C GLN A 989 -28.28 -6.36 -23.20
N ALA A 990 -28.64 -5.10 -22.96
CA ALA A 990 -28.89 -4.16 -24.05
C ALA A 990 -27.57 -3.76 -24.73
N ALA A 991 -27.51 -3.86 -26.06
CA ALA A 991 -26.42 -3.28 -26.83
C ALA A 991 -26.47 -1.76 -26.72
N ARG A 992 -25.32 -1.12 -26.51
CA ARG A 992 -25.22 0.36 -26.43
C ARG A 992 -25.12 1.03 -27.79
N GLU A 993 -24.72 0.28 -28.81
CA GLU A 993 -24.33 0.80 -30.11
C GLU A 993 -25.53 0.91 -31.08
N PHE A 994 -26.63 0.22 -30.79
CA PHE A 994 -27.86 0.32 -31.58
C PHE A 994 -29.09 0.07 -30.70
N THR A 995 -30.26 0.56 -31.15
CA THR A 995 -31.55 0.21 -30.54
C THR A 995 -32.27 -0.84 -31.40
N PRO A 996 -32.87 -1.88 -30.80
CA PRO A 996 -33.54 -2.95 -31.56
C PRO A 996 -34.60 -2.43 -32.54
N TRP A 997 -35.34 -1.37 -32.17
CA TRP A 997 -36.37 -0.81 -33.03
C TRP A 997 -35.82 -0.17 -34.32
N MET A 998 -34.61 0.42 -34.27
CA MET A 998 -33.96 0.99 -35.46
C MET A 998 -33.54 -0.11 -36.43
N VAL A 999 -33.03 -1.23 -35.92
CA VAL A 999 -32.68 -2.40 -36.74
C VAL A 999 -33.95 -3.02 -37.37
N GLN A 1000 -35.02 -3.13 -36.59
CA GLN A 1000 -36.32 -3.62 -37.07
C GLN A 1000 -36.93 -2.69 -38.15
N ARG A 1001 -36.73 -1.36 -38.04
CA ARG A 1001 -37.11 -0.41 -39.08
C ARG A 1001 -36.38 -0.70 -40.39
N THR A 1002 -35.06 -0.89 -40.34
CA THR A 1002 -34.25 -1.20 -41.52
C THR A 1002 -34.64 -2.55 -42.12
N LEU A 1003 -34.90 -3.57 -41.29
CA LEU A 1003 -35.41 -4.87 -41.74
C LEU A 1003 -36.75 -4.74 -42.47
N ALA A 1004 -37.69 -3.94 -41.96
CA ALA A 1004 -38.98 -3.70 -42.61
C ALA A 1004 -38.81 -3.10 -44.01
N GLN A 1005 -37.90 -2.13 -44.16
CA GLN A 1005 -37.59 -1.50 -45.44
C GLN A 1005 -36.95 -2.48 -46.43
N LEU A 1006 -36.00 -3.30 -45.97
CA LEU A 1006 -35.33 -4.30 -46.81
C LEU A 1006 -36.30 -5.40 -47.27
N TYR A 1007 -37.12 -5.93 -46.37
CA TYR A 1007 -38.14 -6.94 -46.70
C TYR A 1007 -39.18 -6.41 -47.69
N PHE A 1008 -39.60 -5.15 -47.52
CA PHE A 1008 -40.52 -4.50 -48.46
C PHE A 1008 -39.89 -4.34 -49.85
N GLY A 1009 -38.62 -3.90 -49.92
CA GLY A 1009 -37.86 -3.77 -51.17
C GLY A 1009 -37.66 -5.10 -51.91
N LEU A 1010 -37.62 -6.23 -51.19
CA LEU A 1010 -37.57 -7.58 -51.77
C LEU A 1010 -38.96 -8.17 -52.11
N GLY A 1011 -40.05 -7.42 -51.88
CA GLY A 1011 -41.42 -7.87 -52.14
C GLY A 1011 -42.01 -8.80 -51.07
N ASN A 1012 -41.30 -9.04 -49.95
CA ASN A 1012 -41.77 -9.87 -48.84
C ASN A 1012 -42.62 -9.04 -47.86
N LYS A 1013 -43.82 -8.66 -48.29
CA LYS A 1013 -44.76 -7.87 -47.47
C LYS A 1013 -45.08 -8.49 -46.09
N PRO A 1014 -45.26 -9.81 -45.94
CA PRO A 1014 -45.51 -10.40 -44.62
C PRO A 1014 -44.37 -10.19 -43.63
N ALA A 1015 -43.11 -10.40 -44.04
CA ALA A 1015 -41.95 -10.17 -43.17
C ALA A 1015 -41.72 -8.68 -42.89
N ALA A 1016 -41.97 -7.82 -43.89
CA ALA A 1016 -41.91 -6.37 -43.74
C ALA A 1016 -42.92 -5.87 -42.69
N LEU A 1017 -44.16 -6.39 -42.73
CA LEU A 1017 -45.21 -6.06 -41.77
C LEU A 1017 -44.83 -6.49 -40.34
N ALA A 1018 -44.28 -7.70 -40.18
CA ALA A 1018 -43.85 -8.21 -38.87
C ALA A 1018 -42.71 -7.37 -38.28
N ALA A 1019 -41.70 -7.02 -39.09
CA ALA A 1019 -40.60 -6.15 -38.67
C ALA A 1019 -41.08 -4.73 -38.34
N ALA A 1020 -42.03 -4.19 -39.11
CA ALA A 1020 -42.63 -2.87 -38.86
C ALA A 1020 -43.39 -2.82 -37.52
N GLN A 1021 -44.14 -3.87 -37.19
CA GLN A 1021 -44.84 -4.01 -35.90
C GLN A 1021 -43.85 -4.14 -34.74
N ALA A 1022 -42.78 -4.93 -34.92
CA ALA A 1022 -41.72 -5.08 -33.92
C ALA A 1022 -40.96 -3.75 -33.69
N ALA A 1023 -40.71 -2.98 -34.74
CA ALA A 1023 -40.13 -1.64 -34.64
C ALA A 1023 -41.05 -0.68 -33.89
N GLN A 1024 -42.35 -0.67 -34.23
CA GLN A 1024 -43.35 0.17 -33.57
C GLN A 1024 -43.43 -0.08 -32.06
N ALA A 1025 -43.38 -1.35 -31.64
CA ALA A 1025 -43.46 -1.74 -30.23
C ALA A 1025 -42.29 -1.19 -29.38
N GLY A 1026 -41.12 -0.96 -29.99
CA GLY A 1026 -39.92 -0.45 -29.31
C GLY A 1026 -39.59 1.02 -29.59
N ALA A 1027 -40.33 1.68 -30.49
CA ALA A 1027 -40.01 3.03 -30.96
C ALA A 1027 -40.54 4.14 -30.03
N PRO A 1028 -39.83 5.28 -29.91
CA PRO A 1028 -40.30 6.43 -29.15
C PRO A 1028 -41.57 7.05 -29.78
N GLN A 1029 -42.34 7.80 -28.98
CA GLN A 1029 -43.64 8.34 -29.38
C GLN A 1029 -43.58 9.21 -30.65
N SER A 1030 -42.46 9.90 -30.89
CA SER A 1030 -42.22 10.71 -32.08
C SER A 1030 -42.23 9.91 -33.40
N GLU A 1031 -41.89 8.62 -33.35
CA GLU A 1031 -41.80 7.75 -34.54
C GLU A 1031 -43.06 6.88 -34.74
N GLN A 1032 -44.00 6.89 -33.79
CA GLN A 1032 -45.20 6.03 -33.83
C GLN A 1032 -46.07 6.29 -35.06
N ALA A 1033 -46.23 7.55 -35.48
CA ALA A 1033 -47.00 7.91 -36.66
C ALA A 1033 -46.37 7.40 -37.97
N TYR A 1034 -45.04 7.40 -38.05
CA TYR A 1034 -44.30 6.86 -39.19
C TYR A 1034 -44.55 5.35 -39.34
N PHE A 1035 -44.42 4.59 -38.25
CA PHE A 1035 -44.65 3.15 -38.28
C PHE A 1035 -46.12 2.78 -38.51
N ALA A 1036 -47.08 3.54 -37.95
CA ALA A 1036 -48.51 3.33 -38.21
C ALA A 1036 -48.85 3.52 -39.70
N GLY A 1037 -48.26 4.53 -40.35
CA GLY A 1037 -48.38 4.72 -41.80
C GLY A 1037 -47.81 3.54 -42.59
N MET A 1038 -46.58 3.14 -42.27
CA MET A 1038 -45.91 2.00 -42.93
C MET A 1038 -46.68 0.68 -42.75
N ILE A 1039 -47.22 0.42 -41.56
CA ILE A 1039 -48.03 -0.79 -41.28
C ILE A 1039 -49.33 -0.79 -42.08
N ASN A 1040 -50.00 0.36 -42.20
CA ASN A 1040 -51.21 0.48 -43.01
C ASN A 1040 -50.95 0.23 -44.51
N GLU A 1041 -49.78 0.62 -45.02
CA GLU A 1041 -49.36 0.35 -46.41
C GLU A 1041 -48.98 -1.13 -46.64
N LEU A 1042 -48.46 -1.81 -45.61
CA LEU A 1042 -48.01 -3.19 -45.67
C LEU A 1042 -49.13 -4.21 -45.36
N ALA A 1043 -50.21 -3.78 -44.70
CA ALA A 1043 -51.34 -4.62 -44.36
C ALA A 1043 -52.07 -5.11 -45.63
N PRO A 1044 -52.56 -6.36 -45.67
CA PRO A 1044 -53.36 -6.84 -46.79
C PRO A 1044 -54.62 -5.97 -46.93
N ALA A 1045 -54.93 -5.55 -48.15
CA ALA A 1045 -56.19 -4.85 -48.45
C ALA A 1045 -57.36 -5.73 -47.98
N LYS A 1046 -58.24 -5.16 -47.16
CA LYS A 1046 -59.44 -5.84 -46.66
C LYS A 1046 -60.39 -6.21 -47.79
#